data_AF-A0A651FSS9-F1
#
_entry.id   AF-A0A651FSS9-F1
#
_cell.length_a   1.000
_cell.length_b   1.000
_cell.length_c   1.000
_cell.angle_alpha   90.00
_cell.angle_beta   90.00
_cell.angle_gamma   90.00
#
_symmetry.space_group_name_H-M   'P 1'
#
loop_
_entity.id
_entity.type
_entity.pdbx_description
1 polymer ?
#
loop_
_entity_poly.entity_id
_entity_poly.type
_entity_poly.pdbx_seq_one_letter_code
_entity_poly.pdbx_strand_id
1 'polypeptide(L)'
;MGRVGNAIAALAVATALSTMVVAVPAQAQGTQSDSIAARAAGQGQERLLLEARELIYNNDNNTVTAVGDVEMYYGGRTLQADRVIYDQNTGRVFAEGNARLIDVDGTVATGDRFELTEDFRSGFIDSLRVEQTIVDQGRPTRARFSAPRAERIDGEQTIFQRGSYTACDTCEKDPTKPPLWQVRAARVIHDNESRTIYYENASLEFLGVPVAYIPYFWSPDPTVKRKTGFLTPTFVFSEPLGFGVTIPFFWATGDSHDLTFRPTILHRQGVLADVEWRQRLLTGSYSIRATGIFQQDRRAFHKPPSGAGDRNFRGSIETQGRFAINPRWNWGWDVTAVTDKWYLENYRIRSSNITTSYVRDAISTVYLTGRGDRSWFDMRGYYFKGLTSTDFQKQQPLVHPVLDYNKRVDGPPGLGGEISIDANLTSLSREVSQFQPIDPRNPLTTTTFGGVYTTCAPGAFSSDQCLVPGVAGTTSRASAQISWRRRVIDDLGQVWTPFAYARLDSVWFSPKTDGYDNARIPNFIGASGDRFHARATPAIGLEYRFPLVASAGRFGTQMIEPIAQIVARPNEPRIGRLPNEDSQSLVFDDSNLFDWDRFAGWDRVEGGVRANYGVQYTLAGHNGLYANAMIGQSIQVAGRNSYRPGDLVNVGRDSGLESRMSDYVARLQFQASPHFGVFARGRFDRNRLNLKRLETTAYGRVGPVTANATYAIFDAQPELGYPNRREGLSTGARVELSEHWFASGSMQFDLSRYLEDRQRVGAASGSTRLAIASMGIGVGYQDECTTFTVTYTSAPKDGSFGSRKQNRTIMFQLELRTLGEVGVTQAVGTGQSGLFQ
;
A
#
# COMPACT_ATOMS: atom_id res chain seq x y z
N MET A 1 12.09 -46.74 47.77
CA MET A 1 13.13 -46.04 48.55
C MET A 1 13.38 -44.73 47.81
N GLY A 2 12.99 -43.54 48.24
CA GLY A 2 12.72 -43.05 49.58
C GLY A 2 13.62 -41.84 49.84
N ARG A 3 13.10 -40.62 49.58
CA ARG A 3 13.37 -39.33 50.29
C ARG A 3 14.82 -38.78 50.21
N VAL A 4 15.16 -37.49 50.06
CA VAL A 4 14.65 -36.14 50.45
C VAL A 4 15.42 -35.12 49.55
N GLY A 5 14.96 -33.95 49.09
CA GLY A 5 13.76 -33.16 49.33
C GLY A 5 14.03 -31.82 50.06
N ASN A 6 14.20 -30.72 49.28
CA ASN A 6 13.75 -29.34 49.58
C ASN A 6 14.48 -28.56 50.72
N ALA A 7 14.44 -27.23 50.86
CA ALA A 7 13.71 -26.11 50.24
C ALA A 7 14.43 -24.80 50.67
N ILE A 8 14.63 -23.80 49.79
CA ILE A 8 13.74 -22.64 49.50
C ILE A 8 13.80 -21.49 50.54
N ALA A 9 14.40 -20.39 50.07
CA ALA A 9 13.98 -18.98 50.09
C ALA A 9 13.41 -18.33 51.36
N ALA A 10 13.94 -17.13 51.66
CA ALA A 10 13.11 -15.96 51.97
C ALA A 10 13.91 -14.66 51.74
N LEU A 11 13.34 -13.82 50.85
CA LEU A 11 13.23 -12.35 50.91
C LEU A 11 14.54 -11.50 50.96
N ALA A 12 14.65 -10.30 50.42
CA ALA A 12 13.90 -9.45 49.50
C ALA A 12 14.53 -8.05 49.68
N VAL A 13 14.54 -7.27 48.59
CA VAL A 13 14.45 -5.80 48.60
C VAL A 13 15.73 -5.01 48.97
N ALA A 14 16.29 -4.46 47.88
CA ALA A 14 16.76 -3.08 47.70
C ALA A 14 17.90 -2.55 48.59
N THR A 15 19.07 -2.35 47.97
CA THR A 15 19.60 -1.05 47.50
C THR A 15 21.01 -1.32 46.97
N ALA A 16 21.24 -1.34 45.66
CA ALA A 16 21.59 -0.16 44.86
C ALA A 16 22.78 0.62 45.45
N LEU A 17 24.01 0.26 45.10
CA LEU A 17 25.13 1.19 44.90
C LEU A 17 26.38 0.42 44.47
N SER A 18 27.14 0.99 43.52
CA SER A 18 28.47 0.59 43.03
C SER A 18 28.56 -0.80 42.38
N THR A 19 28.54 -0.93 41.06
CA THR A 19 29.68 -0.54 40.20
C THR A 19 29.22 0.05 38.87
N MET A 20 29.30 1.38 38.75
CA MET A 20 29.34 2.06 37.46
C MET A 20 30.65 1.67 36.76
N VAL A 21 30.57 0.81 35.75
CA VAL A 21 31.56 0.81 34.67
C VAL A 21 31.30 2.08 33.88
N VAL A 22 32.06 3.14 34.17
CA VAL A 22 32.12 4.33 33.31
C VAL A 22 32.76 3.87 32.01
N ALA A 23 31.91 3.56 31.03
CA ALA A 23 32.34 3.59 29.64
C ALA A 23 32.74 5.04 29.35
N VAL A 24 34.05 5.30 29.37
CA VAL A 24 34.62 6.54 28.83
C VAL A 24 34.08 6.64 27.40
N PRO A 25 33.37 7.72 27.03
CA PRO A 25 33.02 7.90 25.64
C PRO A 25 34.35 7.96 24.89
N ALA A 26 34.55 7.06 23.94
CA ALA A 26 35.63 7.20 22.98
C ALA A 26 35.47 8.60 22.39
N GLN A 27 36.34 9.53 22.78
CA GLN A 27 36.43 10.81 22.13
C GLN A 27 36.82 10.47 20.70
N ALA A 28 35.86 10.59 19.79
CA ALA A 28 36.17 10.74 18.39
C ALA A 28 37.27 11.81 18.33
N GLN A 29 38.43 11.47 17.75
CA GLN A 29 39.42 12.47 17.42
C GLN A 29 38.72 13.43 16.46
N GLY A 30 38.26 14.56 17.00
CA GLY A 30 37.75 15.66 16.21
C GLY A 30 38.84 16.02 15.22
N THR A 31 38.45 16.18 13.97
CA THR A 31 39.36 16.63 12.93
C THR A 31 39.89 18.01 13.31
N GLN A 32 41.08 18.39 12.83
CA GLN A 32 41.70 19.68 13.13
C GLN A 32 40.73 20.85 12.80
N SER A 33 39.92 20.66 11.76
CA SER A 33 38.77 21.48 11.36
C SER A 33 37.76 21.74 12.49
N ASP A 34 37.43 20.71 13.29
CA ASP A 34 36.51 20.82 14.43
C ASP A 34 37.09 21.71 15.54
N SER A 35 38.42 21.70 15.71
CA SER A 35 39.11 22.49 16.73
C SER A 35 39.20 23.99 16.36
N ILE A 36 39.36 24.30 15.08
CA ILE A 36 39.34 25.67 14.54
C ILE A 36 37.91 26.22 14.59
N ALA A 37 36.92 25.44 14.16
CA ALA A 37 35.50 25.81 14.24
C ALA A 37 35.04 26.04 15.69
N ALA A 38 35.47 25.20 16.64
CA ALA A 38 35.16 25.37 18.05
C ALA A 38 35.79 26.64 18.67
N ARG A 39 37.01 27.01 18.25
CA ARG A 39 37.66 28.28 18.66
C ARG A 39 36.96 29.50 18.07
N ALA A 40 36.51 29.42 16.83
CA ALA A 40 35.75 30.50 16.19
C ALA A 40 34.37 30.72 16.84
N ALA A 41 33.66 29.64 17.17
CA ALA A 41 32.34 29.68 17.83
C ALA A 41 32.36 30.33 19.23
N GLY A 42 33.51 30.31 19.91
CA GLY A 42 33.67 30.88 21.25
C GLY A 42 33.82 32.41 21.33
N GLN A 43 34.00 33.13 20.21
CA GLN A 43 34.40 34.56 20.24
C GLN A 43 33.44 35.57 19.61
N GLY A 44 32.30 35.16 19.04
CA GLY A 44 31.20 36.08 18.67
C GLY A 44 31.53 37.18 17.63
N GLN A 45 32.70 37.14 16.99
CA GLN A 45 33.10 37.98 15.85
C GLN A 45 33.61 37.07 14.73
N GLU A 46 33.16 37.30 13.49
CA GLU A 46 33.66 36.64 12.28
C GLU A 46 35.11 37.11 12.02
N ARG A 47 36.07 36.46 12.69
CA ARG A 47 37.50 36.71 12.48
C ARG A 47 38.04 35.68 11.49
N LEU A 48 38.88 36.15 10.57
CA LEU A 48 39.67 35.29 9.70
C LEU A 48 40.69 34.53 10.56
N LEU A 49 40.56 33.21 10.62
CA LEU A 49 41.55 32.32 11.22
C LEU A 49 42.38 31.72 10.10
N LEU A 50 43.69 31.68 10.27
CA LEU A 50 44.65 31.16 9.30
C LEU A 50 45.65 30.27 10.03
N GLU A 51 45.81 29.04 9.56
CA GLU A 51 46.83 28.09 9.98
C GLU A 51 47.64 27.65 8.75
N ALA A 52 48.97 27.63 8.86
CA ALA A 52 49.89 27.23 7.81
C ALA A 52 51.25 26.85 8.42
N ARG A 53 52.09 26.12 7.67
CA ARG A 53 53.46 25.79 8.12
C ARG A 53 54.39 27.00 8.12
N GLU A 54 54.26 27.86 7.12
CA GLU A 54 55.09 29.05 6.96
C GLU A 54 54.23 30.25 6.52
N LEU A 55 54.53 31.42 7.09
CA LEU A 55 53.91 32.71 6.74
C LEU A 55 55.01 33.69 6.31
N ILE A 56 54.93 34.16 5.08
CA ILE A 56 55.88 35.10 4.47
C ILE A 56 55.17 36.45 4.30
N TYR A 57 55.67 37.48 4.98
CA TYR A 57 55.17 38.85 4.88
C TYR A 57 56.03 39.64 3.90
N ASN A 58 55.42 40.15 2.83
CA ASN A 58 56.05 41.06 1.89
C ASN A 58 55.44 42.46 2.06
N ASN A 59 56.09 43.27 2.89
CA ASN A 59 55.63 44.63 3.23
C ASN A 59 55.77 45.63 2.07
N ASP A 60 56.64 45.36 1.08
CA ASP A 60 56.80 46.26 -0.07
C ASP A 60 55.60 46.16 -1.02
N ASN A 61 55.04 44.96 -1.15
CA ASN A 61 53.86 44.69 -1.99
C ASN A 61 52.56 44.55 -1.17
N ASN A 62 52.61 44.70 0.16
CA ASN A 62 51.51 44.43 1.10
C ASN A 62 50.81 43.07 0.86
N THR A 63 51.60 42.01 0.68
CA THR A 63 51.06 40.65 0.52
C THR A 63 51.50 39.72 1.65
N VAL A 64 50.60 38.83 2.07
CA VAL A 64 50.85 37.78 3.05
C VAL A 64 50.72 36.43 2.34
N THR A 65 51.81 35.68 2.26
CA THR A 65 51.82 34.35 1.64
C THR A 65 51.92 33.26 2.70
N ALA A 66 50.90 32.41 2.77
CA ALA A 66 50.88 31.20 3.58
C ALA A 66 51.27 29.99 2.72
N VAL A 67 52.16 29.14 3.22
CA VAL A 67 52.67 27.96 2.49
C VAL A 67 52.64 26.72 3.39
N GLY A 68 52.17 25.61 2.81
CA GLY A 68 52.14 24.27 3.40
C GLY A 68 50.92 24.03 4.27
N ASP A 69 50.04 23.13 3.81
CA ASP A 69 48.78 22.73 4.45
C ASP A 69 47.99 23.92 4.99
N VAL A 70 47.77 24.93 4.13
CA VAL A 70 47.10 26.17 4.52
C VAL A 70 45.63 25.90 4.75
N GLU A 71 45.11 26.31 5.90
CA GLU A 71 43.68 26.29 6.22
C GLU A 71 43.25 27.68 6.71
N MET A 72 42.32 28.30 5.99
CA MET A 72 41.69 29.57 6.33
C MET A 72 40.23 29.36 6.66
N TYR A 73 39.77 29.94 7.76
CA TYR A 73 38.37 29.88 8.19
C TYR A 73 37.80 31.28 8.34
N TYR A 74 36.64 31.53 7.71
CA TYR A 74 35.90 32.78 7.83
C TYR A 74 34.39 32.54 7.70
N GLY A 75 33.59 33.05 8.64
CA GLY A 75 32.12 33.05 8.53
C GLY A 75 31.48 31.68 8.27
N GLY A 76 32.02 30.60 8.85
CA GLY A 76 31.52 29.23 8.63
C GLY A 76 32.08 28.52 7.39
N ARG A 77 32.93 29.18 6.60
CA ARG A 77 33.57 28.64 5.40
C ARG A 77 35.03 28.32 5.67
N THR A 78 35.52 27.25 5.06
CA THR A 78 36.91 26.81 5.17
C THR A 78 37.56 26.72 3.79
N LEU A 79 38.65 27.47 3.57
CA LEU A 79 39.48 27.40 2.38
C LEU A 79 40.79 26.67 2.71
N GLN A 80 41.09 25.59 2.01
CA GLN A 80 42.29 24.77 2.16
C GLN A 80 43.11 24.82 0.86
N ALA A 81 44.43 24.94 0.93
CA ALA A 81 45.33 24.88 -0.23
C ALA A 81 46.81 24.64 0.16
N ASP A 82 47.65 24.34 -0.83
CA ASP A 82 49.10 24.22 -0.62
C ASP A 82 49.76 25.59 -0.41
N ARG A 83 49.27 26.62 -1.12
CA ARG A 83 49.74 28.01 -0.99
C ARG A 83 48.56 28.97 -1.09
N VAL A 84 48.52 29.97 -0.20
CA VAL A 84 47.56 31.07 -0.27
C VAL A 84 48.26 32.41 -0.18
N ILE A 85 47.95 33.33 -1.11
CA ILE A 85 48.44 34.71 -1.12
C ILE A 85 47.27 35.64 -0.82
N TYR A 86 47.36 36.39 0.26
CA TYR A 86 46.43 37.47 0.57
C TYR A 86 47.05 38.82 0.21
N ASP A 87 46.44 39.53 -0.73
CA ASP A 87 46.81 40.89 -1.11
C ASP A 87 45.99 41.89 -0.30
N GLN A 88 46.64 42.59 0.63
CA GLN A 88 45.99 43.52 1.55
C GLN A 88 45.54 44.81 0.87
N ASN A 89 46.09 45.15 -0.31
CA ASN A 89 45.66 46.35 -1.04
C ASN A 89 44.30 46.13 -1.71
N THR A 90 44.06 44.91 -2.20
CA THR A 90 42.86 44.55 -2.97
C THR A 90 41.84 43.73 -2.19
N GLY A 91 42.21 43.20 -1.02
CA GLY A 91 41.37 42.29 -0.23
C GLY A 91 41.15 40.94 -0.92
N ARG A 92 42.04 40.54 -1.84
CA ARG A 92 41.93 39.32 -2.63
C ARG A 92 42.78 38.19 -2.04
N VAL A 93 42.21 36.99 -2.05
CA VAL A 93 42.82 35.75 -1.60
C VAL A 93 43.04 34.85 -2.82
N PHE A 94 44.29 34.52 -3.11
CA PHE A 94 44.69 33.61 -4.19
C PHE A 94 45.13 32.29 -3.59
N ALA A 95 44.35 31.22 -3.76
CA ALA A 95 44.71 29.88 -3.30
C ALA A 95 45.12 28.99 -4.48
N GLU A 96 46.27 28.33 -4.36
CA GLU A 96 46.90 27.54 -5.41
C GLU A 96 47.36 26.18 -4.84
N GLY A 97 47.14 25.11 -5.62
CA GLY A 97 47.53 23.75 -5.25
C GLY A 97 46.55 23.09 -4.28
N ASN A 98 45.95 21.97 -4.70
CA ASN A 98 44.94 21.22 -3.94
C ASN A 98 43.84 22.09 -3.31
N ALA A 99 43.45 23.18 -3.99
CA ALA A 99 42.58 24.19 -3.40
C ALA A 99 41.15 23.67 -3.24
N ARG A 100 40.60 23.82 -2.03
CA ARG A 100 39.32 23.28 -1.61
C ARG A 100 38.58 24.27 -0.71
N LEU A 101 37.37 24.65 -1.10
CA LEU A 101 36.46 25.48 -0.32
C LEU A 101 35.30 24.62 0.20
N ILE A 102 35.09 24.64 1.51
CA ILE A 102 33.93 24.05 2.18
C ILE A 102 33.00 25.20 2.56
N ASP A 103 31.78 25.19 2.04
CA ASP A 103 30.78 26.21 2.31
C ASP A 103 29.93 25.86 3.56
N VAL A 104 29.15 26.83 4.03
CA VAL A 104 28.37 26.73 5.29
C VAL A 104 27.33 25.61 5.25
N ASP A 105 26.82 25.29 4.06
CA ASP A 105 25.84 24.22 3.81
C ASP A 105 26.48 22.82 3.66
N GLY A 106 27.82 22.74 3.74
CA GLY A 106 28.59 21.52 3.53
C GLY A 106 28.92 21.22 2.07
N THR A 107 28.59 22.12 1.13
CA THR A 107 29.01 22.01 -0.27
C THR A 107 30.53 22.12 -0.38
N VAL A 108 31.14 21.23 -1.15
CA VAL A 108 32.60 21.19 -1.33
C VAL A 108 32.94 21.59 -2.76
N ALA A 109 33.66 22.69 -2.92
CA ALA A 109 34.23 23.14 -4.19
C ALA A 109 35.75 22.87 -4.22
N THR A 110 36.27 22.33 -5.31
CA THR A 110 37.71 22.12 -5.55
C THR A 110 38.11 22.69 -6.90
N GLY A 111 39.39 23.04 -7.07
CA GLY A 111 39.90 23.67 -8.28
C GLY A 111 41.41 23.89 -8.22
N ASP A 112 42.01 24.28 -9.34
CA ASP A 112 43.47 24.47 -9.44
C ASP A 112 43.90 25.81 -8.83
N ARG A 113 43.07 26.84 -9.03
CA ARG A 113 43.29 28.20 -8.55
C ARG A 113 41.97 28.85 -8.16
N PHE A 114 41.96 29.43 -6.96
CA PHE A 114 40.86 30.26 -6.47
C PHE A 114 41.36 31.69 -6.35
N GLU A 115 40.64 32.64 -6.93
CA GLU A 115 40.78 34.07 -6.66
C GLU A 115 39.49 34.53 -5.99
N LEU A 116 39.52 34.72 -4.68
CA LEU A 116 38.34 35.05 -3.88
C LEU A 116 38.50 36.40 -3.16
N THR A 117 37.39 36.97 -2.71
CA THR A 117 37.38 37.99 -1.66
C THR A 117 37.75 37.39 -0.31
N GLU A 118 38.14 38.23 0.66
CA GLU A 118 38.54 37.80 2.01
C GLU A 118 37.48 37.02 2.80
N ASP A 119 36.20 37.18 2.43
CA ASP A 119 35.05 36.45 2.99
C ASP A 119 34.68 35.17 2.21
N PHE A 120 35.43 34.86 1.14
CA PHE A 120 35.23 33.74 0.22
C PHE A 120 33.89 33.77 -0.54
N ARG A 121 33.17 34.90 -0.55
CA ARG A 121 31.85 35.00 -1.18
C ARG A 121 31.91 35.28 -2.67
N SER A 122 32.89 36.04 -3.13
CA SER A 122 32.96 36.50 -4.52
C SER A 122 34.31 36.19 -5.14
N GLY A 123 34.36 35.79 -6.41
CA GLY A 123 35.62 35.48 -7.06
C GLY A 123 35.56 34.55 -8.27
N PHE A 124 36.73 34.17 -8.76
CA PHE A 124 36.90 33.25 -9.88
C PHE A 124 37.56 31.94 -9.42
N ILE A 125 37.13 30.83 -10.01
CA ILE A 125 37.70 29.51 -9.74
C ILE A 125 38.02 28.85 -11.08
N ASP A 126 39.29 28.50 -11.28
CA ASP A 126 39.74 27.75 -12.45
C ASP A 126 39.68 26.24 -12.18
N SER A 127 39.25 25.46 -13.18
CA SER A 127 39.04 24.00 -13.08
C SER A 127 38.09 23.57 -11.96
N LEU A 128 37.02 24.33 -11.73
CA LEU A 128 36.04 24.08 -10.66
C LEU A 128 35.41 22.69 -10.77
N ARG A 129 35.34 22.01 -9.63
CA ARG A 129 34.47 20.84 -9.38
C ARG A 129 33.72 21.07 -8.08
N VAL A 130 32.41 20.88 -8.09
CA VAL A 130 31.56 21.01 -6.90
C VAL A 130 30.89 19.68 -6.62
N GLU A 131 30.95 19.23 -5.38
CA GLU A 131 30.19 18.09 -4.88
C GLU A 131 29.26 18.53 -3.76
N GLN A 132 27.97 18.24 -3.93
CA GLN A 132 26.93 18.52 -2.95
C GLN A 132 26.20 17.22 -2.59
N THR A 133 26.17 16.88 -1.31
CA THR A 133 25.41 15.72 -0.82
C THR A 133 23.99 16.16 -0.50
N ILE A 134 23.02 15.55 -1.19
CA ILE A 134 21.60 15.84 -1.07
C ILE A 134 20.84 14.59 -0.61
N VAL A 135 19.64 14.78 -0.07
CA VAL A 135 18.74 13.66 0.27
C VAL A 135 17.59 13.64 -0.72
N ASP A 136 17.69 12.74 -1.71
CA ASP A 136 16.65 12.52 -2.71
C ASP A 136 15.85 11.26 -2.34
N GLN A 137 14.53 11.39 -2.18
CA GLN A 137 13.62 10.31 -1.75
C GLN A 137 14.11 9.49 -0.53
N GLY A 138 14.80 10.12 0.41
CA GLY A 138 15.34 9.47 1.61
C GLY A 138 16.68 8.73 1.41
N ARG A 139 17.28 8.81 0.22
CA ARG A 139 18.62 8.30 -0.09
C ARG A 139 19.62 9.45 -0.26
N PRO A 140 20.83 9.35 0.32
CA PRO A 140 21.89 10.30 -0.01
C PRO A 140 22.24 10.14 -1.49
N THR A 141 22.21 11.24 -2.24
CA THR A 141 22.62 11.35 -3.65
C THR A 141 23.65 12.48 -3.74
N ARG A 142 24.62 12.37 -4.63
CA ARG A 142 25.66 13.40 -4.82
C ARG A 142 25.40 14.14 -6.11
N ALA A 143 25.08 15.42 -6.01
CA ALA A 143 24.99 16.33 -7.16
C ALA A 143 26.39 16.88 -7.45
N ARG A 144 26.80 16.84 -8.72
CA ARG A 144 28.13 17.25 -9.17
C ARG A 144 28.04 18.31 -10.25
N PHE A 145 28.86 19.35 -10.10
CA PHE A 145 29.08 20.36 -11.12
C PHE A 145 30.54 20.42 -11.50
N SER A 146 30.86 20.70 -12.76
CA SER A 146 32.23 20.98 -13.17
C SER A 146 32.31 22.06 -14.24
N ALA A 147 33.37 22.86 -14.24
CA ALA A 147 33.59 23.89 -15.25
C ALA A 147 35.08 24.25 -15.37
N PRO A 148 35.60 24.54 -16.58
CA PRO A 148 36.95 25.10 -16.75
C PRO A 148 37.14 26.43 -16.02
N ARG A 149 36.09 27.23 -15.90
CA ARG A 149 36.09 28.49 -15.17
C ARG A 149 34.72 28.73 -14.56
N ALA A 150 34.70 29.17 -13.32
CA ALA A 150 33.50 29.58 -12.63
C ALA A 150 33.68 30.96 -11.98
N GLU A 151 32.57 31.67 -11.85
CA GLU A 151 32.48 32.97 -11.18
C GLU A 151 31.45 32.85 -10.06
N ARG A 152 31.86 33.22 -8.84
CA ARG A 152 31.01 33.27 -7.67
C ARG A 152 30.70 34.71 -7.34
N ILE A 153 29.43 35.01 -7.08
CA ILE A 153 28.92 36.37 -6.85
C ILE A 153 28.16 36.36 -5.51
N ASP A 154 28.73 37.05 -4.53
CA ASP A 154 28.23 37.31 -3.18
C ASP A 154 27.79 36.07 -2.39
N GLY A 155 28.29 34.89 -2.76
CA GLY A 155 27.88 33.61 -2.20
C GLY A 155 26.48 33.14 -2.60
N GLU A 156 25.75 33.95 -3.37
CA GLU A 156 24.36 33.70 -3.78
C GLU A 156 24.29 33.05 -5.16
N GLN A 157 25.21 33.40 -6.06
CA GLN A 157 25.23 32.86 -7.42
C GLN A 157 26.59 32.27 -7.76
N THR A 158 26.57 31.13 -8.45
CA THR A 158 27.75 30.53 -9.07
C THR A 158 27.49 30.29 -10.56
N ILE A 159 28.26 30.97 -11.41
CA ILE A 159 28.17 30.89 -12.87
C ILE A 159 29.29 30.00 -13.38
N PHE A 160 28.93 28.87 -13.98
CA PHE A 160 29.83 27.89 -14.57
C PHE A 160 29.93 28.14 -16.07
N GLN A 161 31.10 28.55 -16.57
CA GLN A 161 31.33 28.71 -18.00
C GLN A 161 31.69 27.36 -18.62
N ARG A 162 30.97 26.95 -19.68
CA ARG A 162 31.10 25.61 -20.28
C ARG A 162 30.94 24.49 -19.24
N GLY A 163 29.98 24.68 -18.33
CA GLY A 163 29.76 23.80 -17.18
C GLY A 163 29.04 22.49 -17.51
N SER A 164 29.21 21.50 -16.65
CA SER A 164 28.45 20.24 -16.65
C SER A 164 27.77 19.98 -15.30
N TYR A 165 26.66 19.25 -15.34
CA TYR A 165 25.89 18.79 -14.18
C TYR A 165 25.54 17.30 -14.29
N THR A 166 25.72 16.53 -13.21
CA THR A 166 25.29 15.12 -13.13
C THR A 166 25.00 14.71 -11.68
N ALA A 167 24.09 13.75 -11.50
CA ALA A 167 23.87 13.06 -10.23
C ALA A 167 24.58 11.69 -10.15
N CYS A 168 25.29 11.29 -11.22
CA CYS A 168 26.00 10.02 -11.31
C CYS A 168 27.36 10.09 -10.63
N ASP A 169 27.80 8.96 -10.11
CA ASP A 169 29.14 8.81 -9.57
C ASP A 169 30.18 8.74 -10.71
N THR A 170 31.38 9.26 -10.44
CA THR A 170 32.52 9.13 -11.35
C THR A 170 32.95 7.67 -11.38
N CYS A 171 33.30 7.15 -12.57
CA CYS A 171 33.71 5.76 -12.71
C CYS A 171 35.00 5.50 -11.91
N GLU A 172 34.94 4.62 -10.91
CA GLU A 172 36.08 4.33 -10.02
C GLU A 172 37.31 3.79 -10.76
N LYS A 173 37.09 3.03 -11.84
CA LYS A 173 38.17 2.40 -12.62
C LYS A 173 38.82 3.34 -13.64
N ASP A 174 38.06 4.31 -14.13
CA ASP A 174 38.51 5.28 -15.12
C ASP A 174 37.82 6.63 -14.88
N PRO A 175 38.43 7.52 -14.07
CA PRO A 175 37.90 8.85 -13.80
C PRO A 175 37.74 9.74 -15.04
N THR A 176 38.31 9.37 -16.19
CA THR A 176 38.18 10.12 -17.45
C THR A 176 36.94 9.75 -18.25
N LYS A 177 36.28 8.63 -17.91
CA LYS A 177 35.06 8.19 -18.58
C LYS A 177 33.89 9.12 -18.22
N PRO A 178 33.10 9.58 -19.21
CA PRO A 178 31.92 10.40 -18.92
C PRO A 178 30.90 9.63 -18.06
N PRO A 179 30.14 10.33 -17.20
CA PRO A 179 29.04 9.74 -16.43
C PRO A 179 27.96 9.17 -17.36
N LEU A 180 27.09 8.31 -16.83
CA LEU A 180 26.02 7.70 -17.62
C LEU A 180 25.15 8.76 -18.30
N TRP A 181 24.79 9.81 -17.57
CA TRP A 181 24.21 11.02 -18.13
C TRP A 181 24.82 12.28 -17.50
N GLN A 182 24.84 13.36 -18.26
CA GLN A 182 25.15 14.71 -17.78
C GLN A 182 24.45 15.76 -18.63
N VAL A 183 24.22 16.93 -18.05
CA VAL A 183 23.84 18.14 -18.80
C VAL A 183 25.08 18.99 -18.97
N ARG A 184 25.49 19.25 -20.21
CA ARG A 184 26.54 20.25 -20.52
C ARG A 184 25.91 21.50 -21.08
N ALA A 185 26.35 22.67 -20.66
CA ALA A 185 25.80 23.93 -21.14
C ALA A 185 26.92 24.95 -21.39
N ALA A 186 26.67 25.91 -22.28
CA ALA A 186 27.59 27.02 -22.49
C ALA A 186 27.72 27.87 -21.21
N ARG A 187 26.63 28.02 -20.47
CA ARG A 187 26.58 28.67 -19.16
C ARG A 187 25.59 27.93 -18.25
N VAL A 188 26.03 27.51 -17.07
CA VAL A 188 25.16 27.02 -15.98
C VAL A 188 25.17 28.09 -14.90
N ILE A 189 24.01 28.51 -14.42
CA ILE A 189 23.88 29.50 -13.35
C ILE A 189 23.17 28.82 -12.19
N HIS A 190 23.90 28.57 -11.11
CA HIS A 190 23.35 28.07 -9.87
C HIS A 190 23.03 29.26 -8.96
N ASP A 191 21.76 29.46 -8.71
CA ASP A 191 21.23 30.59 -7.95
C ASP A 191 20.63 30.06 -6.63
N ASN A 192 21.31 30.37 -5.52
CA ASN A 192 20.98 29.90 -4.17
C ASN A 192 19.77 30.63 -3.59
N GLU A 193 19.53 31.89 -3.97
CA GLU A 193 18.40 32.71 -3.50
C GLU A 193 17.08 32.16 -4.04
N SER A 194 16.98 32.02 -5.36
CA SER A 194 15.82 31.44 -6.04
C SER A 194 15.79 29.91 -5.96
N ARG A 195 16.88 29.27 -5.51
CA ARG A 195 17.12 27.82 -5.49
C ARG A 195 16.86 27.18 -6.87
N THR A 196 17.44 27.76 -7.90
CA THR A 196 17.28 27.35 -9.31
C THR A 196 18.63 27.11 -9.95
N ILE A 197 18.68 26.15 -10.86
CA ILE A 197 19.81 26.01 -11.77
C ILE A 197 19.31 26.33 -13.19
N TYR A 198 19.90 27.34 -13.82
CA TYR A 198 19.62 27.71 -15.20
C TYR A 198 20.70 27.17 -16.12
N TYR A 199 20.31 26.68 -17.29
CA TYR A 199 21.19 26.13 -18.30
C TYR A 199 20.95 26.85 -19.63
N GLU A 200 22.00 27.43 -20.19
CA GLU A 200 21.98 28.10 -21.50
C GLU A 200 22.77 27.31 -22.54
N ASN A 201 22.14 27.09 -23.70
CA ASN A 201 22.66 26.25 -24.77
C ASN A 201 23.08 24.87 -24.26
N ALA A 202 22.14 24.18 -23.63
CA ALA A 202 22.40 22.92 -22.97
C ALA A 202 22.25 21.73 -23.92
N SER A 203 23.08 20.70 -23.71
CA SER A 203 22.98 19.38 -24.31
C SER A 203 22.90 18.33 -23.20
N LEU A 204 21.84 17.54 -23.21
CA LEU A 204 21.77 16.31 -22.43
C LEU A 204 22.61 15.26 -23.14
N GLU A 205 23.65 14.77 -22.49
CA GLU A 205 24.55 13.74 -22.99
C GLU A 205 24.33 12.44 -22.24
N PHE A 206 24.31 11.32 -22.96
CA PHE A 206 24.40 9.98 -22.39
C PHE A 206 25.70 9.33 -22.85
N LEU A 207 26.50 8.81 -21.90
CA LEU A 207 27.82 8.24 -22.20
C LEU A 207 28.70 9.16 -23.05
N GLY A 208 28.59 10.48 -22.85
CA GLY A 208 29.28 11.52 -23.62
C GLY A 208 28.71 11.83 -25.01
N VAL A 209 27.61 11.18 -25.42
CA VAL A 209 26.93 11.43 -26.70
C VAL A 209 25.73 12.37 -26.47
N PRO A 210 25.66 13.54 -27.11
CA PRO A 210 24.52 14.44 -26.98
C PRO A 210 23.26 13.84 -27.61
N VAL A 211 22.20 13.66 -26.81
CA VAL A 211 20.91 13.09 -27.25
C VAL A 211 19.80 14.13 -27.42
N ALA A 212 19.90 15.27 -26.74
CA ALA A 212 18.93 16.36 -26.83
C ALA A 212 19.61 17.70 -26.62
N TYR A 213 19.25 18.68 -27.46
CA TYR A 213 19.68 20.07 -27.33
C TYR A 213 18.51 20.93 -26.83
N ILE A 214 18.79 21.77 -25.84
CA ILE A 214 17.81 22.63 -25.18
C ILE A 214 18.41 24.04 -25.10
N PRO A 215 17.90 25.03 -25.86
CA PRO A 215 18.47 26.38 -25.90
C PRO A 215 18.51 27.07 -24.53
N TYR A 216 17.47 26.86 -23.72
CA TYR A 216 17.36 27.38 -22.36
C TYR A 216 16.42 26.50 -21.54
N PHE A 217 16.87 26.02 -20.38
CA PHE A 217 15.98 25.39 -19.41
C PHE A 217 16.46 25.64 -17.98
N TRP A 218 15.59 25.37 -17.02
CA TRP A 218 15.93 25.44 -15.60
C TRP A 218 15.46 24.19 -14.86
N SER A 219 16.20 23.78 -13.85
CA SER A 219 15.79 22.76 -12.89
C SER A 219 15.72 23.37 -11.49
N PRO A 220 14.84 22.87 -10.60
CA PRO A 220 14.97 23.17 -9.20
C PRO A 220 16.35 22.75 -8.71
N ASP A 221 16.91 23.50 -7.77
CA ASP A 221 18.05 23.01 -7.01
C ASP A 221 17.67 21.68 -6.34
N PRO A 222 18.55 20.66 -6.32
CA PRO A 222 18.20 19.34 -5.79
C PRO A 222 17.85 19.32 -4.29
N THR A 223 18.17 20.38 -3.54
CA THR A 223 17.72 20.58 -2.15
C THR A 223 16.25 21.00 -2.05
N VAL A 224 15.66 21.48 -3.15
CA VAL A 224 14.26 21.94 -3.22
C VAL A 224 13.33 20.77 -3.44
N LYS A 225 12.62 20.40 -2.38
CA LYS A 225 11.57 19.37 -2.45
C LYS A 225 10.31 19.81 -3.20
N ARG A 226 10.12 21.12 -3.40
CA ARG A 226 8.87 21.69 -3.93
C ARG A 226 9.10 23.01 -4.68
N LYS A 227 8.82 23.03 -5.98
CA LYS A 227 8.95 24.25 -6.81
C LYS A 227 7.94 24.27 -7.95
N THR A 228 7.38 25.46 -8.22
CA THR A 228 6.48 25.70 -9.36
C THR A 228 7.19 25.44 -10.70
N GLY A 229 6.56 24.69 -11.60
CA GLY A 229 7.10 24.39 -12.92
C GLY A 229 6.36 23.27 -13.65
N PHE A 230 6.75 23.04 -14.90
CA PHE A 230 6.29 21.86 -15.65
C PHE A 230 6.92 20.60 -15.03
N LEU A 231 6.10 19.56 -14.87
CA LEU A 231 6.60 18.22 -14.60
C LEU A 231 6.73 17.48 -15.93
N THR A 232 7.34 16.32 -15.85
CA THR A 232 7.60 15.52 -17.04
C THR A 232 6.30 15.10 -17.74
N PRO A 233 6.23 15.25 -19.07
CA PRO A 233 5.06 14.82 -19.83
C PRO A 233 4.95 13.30 -19.86
N THR A 234 3.71 12.81 -20.02
CA THR A 234 3.44 11.38 -20.23
C THR A 234 2.67 11.17 -21.52
N PHE A 235 2.96 10.06 -22.19
CA PHE A 235 2.33 9.72 -23.46
C PHE A 235 1.35 8.58 -23.28
N VAL A 236 0.16 8.73 -23.85
CA VAL A 236 -0.94 7.76 -23.78
C VAL A 236 -1.30 7.33 -25.19
N PHE A 237 -1.39 6.02 -25.40
CA PHE A 237 -1.87 5.47 -26.66
C PHE A 237 -2.91 4.38 -26.44
N SER A 238 -4.10 4.55 -27.01
CA SER A 238 -5.14 3.52 -27.05
C SER A 238 -6.10 3.71 -28.23
N GLU A 239 -6.73 2.63 -28.69
CA GLU A 239 -7.71 2.66 -29.79
C GLU A 239 -8.84 3.70 -29.58
N PRO A 240 -9.56 3.76 -28.44
CA PRO A 240 -10.66 4.73 -28.26
C PRO A 240 -10.20 6.17 -28.00
N LEU A 241 -8.99 6.38 -27.45
CA LEU A 241 -8.48 7.72 -27.11
C LEU A 241 -7.58 8.31 -28.21
N GLY A 242 -7.00 7.47 -29.07
CA GLY A 242 -5.92 7.83 -29.98
C GLY A 242 -4.57 7.96 -29.27
N PHE A 243 -3.65 8.68 -29.93
CA PHE A 243 -2.45 9.21 -29.31
C PHE A 243 -2.80 10.44 -28.46
N GLY A 244 -2.15 10.58 -27.32
CA GLY A 244 -2.24 11.79 -26.52
C GLY A 244 -1.03 12.05 -25.64
N VAL A 245 -0.93 13.32 -25.22
CA VAL A 245 0.18 13.84 -24.41
C VAL A 245 -0.41 14.53 -23.19
N THR A 246 0.03 14.12 -22.00
CA THR A 246 -0.24 14.80 -20.74
C THR A 246 0.90 15.73 -20.42
N ILE A 247 0.62 16.99 -20.11
CA ILE A 247 1.63 18.01 -19.79
C ILE A 247 1.35 18.56 -18.39
N PRO A 248 1.88 17.94 -17.33
CA PRO A 248 1.61 18.40 -15.96
C PRO A 248 2.32 19.72 -15.67
N PHE A 249 1.63 20.64 -14.99
CA PHE A 249 2.16 21.85 -14.43
C PHE A 249 1.87 21.88 -12.93
N PHE A 250 2.92 21.91 -12.12
CA PHE A 250 2.84 22.01 -10.67
C PHE A 250 2.99 23.48 -10.26
N TRP A 251 2.07 23.94 -9.41
CA TRP A 251 2.06 25.30 -8.87
C TRP A 251 2.10 25.24 -7.35
N ALA A 252 3.23 25.68 -6.78
CA ALA A 252 3.35 25.91 -5.34
C ALA A 252 2.68 27.25 -4.97
N THR A 253 1.37 27.24 -4.73
CA THR A 253 0.56 28.42 -4.42
C THR A 253 0.87 29.05 -3.05
N GLY A 254 1.37 28.26 -2.10
CA GLY A 254 2.00 28.73 -0.86
C GLY A 254 2.56 27.58 -0.03
N ASP A 255 3.15 27.83 1.15
CA ASP A 255 3.92 26.82 1.91
C ASP A 255 3.14 25.56 2.29
N SER A 256 1.83 25.69 2.48
CA SER A 256 0.95 24.62 2.94
C SER A 256 0.01 24.08 1.87
N HIS A 257 0.06 24.57 0.63
CA HIS A 257 -0.90 24.20 -0.40
C HIS A 257 -0.35 24.31 -1.82
N ASP A 258 -0.67 23.33 -2.67
CA ASP A 258 -0.30 23.29 -4.08
C ASP A 258 -1.48 22.95 -4.99
N LEU A 259 -1.32 23.32 -6.26
CA LEU A 259 -2.22 22.99 -7.36
C LEU A 259 -1.40 22.32 -8.47
N THR A 260 -1.83 21.16 -8.95
CA THR A 260 -1.27 20.51 -10.13
C THR A 260 -2.30 20.46 -11.23
N PHE A 261 -2.00 21.04 -12.39
CA PHE A 261 -2.85 20.97 -13.58
C PHE A 261 -2.23 20.03 -14.61
N ARG A 262 -2.97 19.00 -15.05
CA ARG A 262 -2.51 17.95 -15.97
C ARG A 262 -3.42 17.86 -17.19
N PRO A 263 -3.33 18.80 -18.14
CA PRO A 263 -4.04 18.69 -19.41
C PRO A 263 -3.51 17.48 -20.20
N THR A 264 -4.42 16.60 -20.63
CA THR A 264 -4.12 15.54 -21.60
C THR A 264 -4.79 15.87 -22.92
N ILE A 265 -3.98 16.13 -23.94
CA ILE A 265 -4.46 16.41 -25.30
C ILE A 265 -4.60 15.06 -26.02
N LEU A 266 -5.84 14.62 -26.26
CA LEU A 266 -6.15 13.35 -26.91
C LEU A 266 -6.60 13.61 -28.35
N HIS A 267 -5.90 13.05 -29.34
CA HIS A 267 -6.18 13.30 -30.76
C HIS A 267 -7.63 12.94 -31.16
N ARG A 268 -8.23 11.88 -30.60
CA ARG A 268 -9.62 11.49 -30.92
C ARG A 268 -10.67 12.11 -30.00
N GLN A 269 -10.31 12.43 -28.76
CA GLN A 269 -11.29 12.75 -27.71
C GLN A 269 -11.31 14.21 -27.28
N GLY A 270 -10.31 15.01 -27.65
CA GLY A 270 -10.17 16.40 -27.23
C GLY A 270 -9.29 16.55 -25.99
N VAL A 271 -9.46 17.65 -25.25
CA VAL A 271 -8.66 17.97 -24.07
C VAL A 271 -9.34 17.45 -22.81
N LEU A 272 -8.66 16.53 -22.12
CA LEU A 272 -9.01 16.12 -20.77
C LEU A 272 -8.30 17.04 -19.77
N ALA A 273 -9.06 17.70 -18.91
CA ALA A 273 -8.53 18.48 -17.80
C ALA A 273 -8.46 17.60 -16.55
N ASP A 274 -7.34 17.63 -15.85
CA ASP A 274 -7.15 17.03 -14.52
C ASP A 274 -6.50 18.08 -13.62
N VAL A 275 -7.17 18.45 -12.54
CA VAL A 275 -6.74 19.46 -11.58
C VAL A 275 -6.70 18.81 -10.21
N GLU A 276 -5.55 18.88 -9.54
CA GLU A 276 -5.36 18.39 -8.19
C GLU A 276 -4.95 19.53 -7.26
N TRP A 277 -5.75 19.79 -6.23
CA TRP A 277 -5.43 20.71 -5.14
C TRP A 277 -5.08 19.91 -3.89
N ARG A 278 -3.95 20.20 -3.24
CA ARG A 278 -3.57 19.60 -1.97
C ARG A 278 -3.31 20.70 -0.94
N GLN A 279 -3.90 20.56 0.24
CA GLN A 279 -3.77 21.52 1.34
C GLN A 279 -3.43 20.79 2.64
N ARG A 280 -2.43 21.31 3.33
CA ARG A 280 -2.15 21.02 4.73
C ARG A 280 -2.59 22.21 5.59
N LEU A 281 -3.22 21.91 6.72
CA LEU A 281 -3.68 22.86 7.74
C LEU A 281 -3.07 22.45 9.09
N LEU A 282 -3.20 23.30 10.11
CA LEU A 282 -2.69 22.99 11.46
C LEU A 282 -3.31 21.72 12.05
N THR A 283 -4.60 21.51 11.79
CA THR A 283 -5.39 20.41 12.34
C THR A 283 -5.56 19.24 11.39
N GLY A 284 -5.06 19.30 10.15
CA GLY A 284 -5.37 18.28 9.16
C GLY A 284 -4.85 18.54 7.76
N SER A 285 -5.37 17.79 6.80
CA SER A 285 -5.07 17.98 5.38
C SER A 285 -6.21 17.48 4.52
N TYR A 286 -6.35 18.03 3.32
CA TYR A 286 -7.28 17.52 2.31
C TYR A 286 -6.67 17.60 0.91
N SER A 287 -7.20 16.77 0.01
CA SER A 287 -6.93 16.85 -1.42
C SER A 287 -8.24 16.83 -2.20
N ILE A 288 -8.28 17.55 -3.32
CA ILE A 288 -9.40 17.59 -4.26
C ILE A 288 -8.80 17.38 -5.66
N ARG A 289 -9.18 16.29 -6.32
CA ARG A 289 -8.85 16.02 -7.71
C ARG A 289 -10.12 16.08 -8.55
N ALA A 290 -10.18 16.99 -9.50
CA ALA A 290 -11.28 17.12 -10.43
C ALA A 290 -10.78 16.81 -11.84
N THR A 291 -11.46 15.91 -12.54
CA THR A 291 -11.14 15.58 -13.93
C THR A 291 -12.37 15.70 -14.81
N GLY A 292 -12.19 16.11 -16.06
CA GLY A 292 -13.31 16.24 -16.99
C GLY A 292 -12.89 16.42 -18.44
N ILE A 293 -13.79 16.04 -19.34
CA ILE A 293 -13.62 16.15 -20.79
C ILE A 293 -14.96 16.37 -21.47
N PHE A 294 -14.96 17.20 -22.51
CA PHE A 294 -16.02 17.26 -23.51
C PHE A 294 -15.63 16.33 -24.67
N GLN A 295 -16.30 15.17 -24.76
CA GLN A 295 -15.94 14.12 -25.70
C GLN A 295 -16.21 14.53 -27.14
N GLN A 296 -15.18 14.51 -27.98
CA GLN A 296 -15.30 14.81 -29.41
C GLN A 296 -15.78 13.59 -30.23
N ASP A 297 -15.10 12.44 -30.13
CA ASP A 297 -15.52 11.19 -30.78
C ASP A 297 -16.34 10.30 -29.85
N ARG A 298 -17.64 10.59 -29.77
CA ARG A 298 -18.63 9.81 -29.01
C ARG A 298 -18.84 8.39 -29.53
N ARG A 299 -18.50 8.10 -30.79
CA ARG A 299 -18.68 6.77 -31.41
C ARG A 299 -17.61 5.78 -30.97
N ALA A 300 -16.51 6.26 -30.39
CA ALA A 300 -15.46 5.43 -29.80
C ALA A 300 -15.92 4.64 -28.56
N PHE A 301 -17.06 4.99 -27.96
CA PHE A 301 -17.62 4.31 -26.80
C PHE A 301 -19.02 3.76 -27.09
N HIS A 302 -19.39 2.66 -26.44
CA HIS A 302 -20.74 2.09 -26.55
C HIS A 302 -21.79 3.09 -26.03
N LYS A 303 -23.00 3.03 -26.59
CA LYS A 303 -24.16 3.76 -26.07
C LYS A 303 -24.67 3.09 -24.78
N PRO A 304 -25.42 3.81 -23.92
CA PRO A 304 -26.09 3.21 -22.78
C PRO A 304 -26.98 2.03 -23.17
N PRO A 305 -27.18 1.05 -22.28
CA PRO A 305 -26.62 0.96 -20.92
C PRO A 305 -25.15 0.51 -20.86
N SER A 306 -24.62 0.06 -21.98
CA SER A 306 -23.30 -0.59 -22.15
C SER A 306 -22.09 0.34 -22.16
N GLY A 307 -22.33 1.64 -22.16
CA GLY A 307 -21.30 2.67 -22.21
C GLY A 307 -21.89 4.06 -22.02
N ALA A 308 -21.10 5.09 -22.33
CA ALA A 308 -21.48 6.50 -22.15
C ALA A 308 -21.26 7.33 -23.42
N GLY A 309 -21.31 6.72 -24.60
CA GLY A 309 -21.16 7.41 -25.90
C GLY A 309 -22.34 8.35 -26.23
N ASP A 310 -23.39 8.37 -25.43
CA ASP A 310 -24.48 9.35 -25.52
C ASP A 310 -24.16 10.69 -24.81
N ARG A 311 -23.13 10.74 -23.98
CA ARG A 311 -22.78 11.93 -23.19
C ARG A 311 -21.81 12.83 -23.94
N ASN A 312 -21.93 14.14 -23.71
CA ASN A 312 -20.98 15.13 -24.19
C ASN A 312 -19.91 15.39 -23.12
N PHE A 313 -20.33 15.83 -21.93
CA PHE A 313 -19.44 16.01 -20.80
C PHE A 313 -19.34 14.74 -19.95
N ARG A 314 -18.12 14.36 -19.58
CA ARG A 314 -17.84 13.28 -18.62
C ARG A 314 -16.71 13.70 -17.68
N GLY A 315 -16.76 13.27 -16.43
CA GLY A 315 -15.85 13.74 -15.40
C GLY A 315 -15.93 12.97 -14.09
N SER A 316 -14.97 13.26 -13.21
CA SER A 316 -14.95 12.80 -11.83
C SER A 316 -14.47 13.89 -10.87
N ILE A 317 -14.89 13.76 -9.61
CA ILE A 317 -14.31 14.48 -8.48
C ILE A 317 -13.93 13.41 -7.44
N GLU A 318 -12.65 13.36 -7.08
CA GLU A 318 -12.09 12.51 -6.03
C GLU A 318 -11.53 13.43 -4.94
N THR A 319 -12.10 13.41 -3.74
CA THR A 319 -11.64 14.25 -2.63
C THR A 319 -11.54 13.46 -1.34
N GLN A 320 -10.47 13.69 -0.60
CA GLN A 320 -10.27 13.10 0.72
C GLN A 320 -9.79 14.17 1.70
N GLY A 321 -10.24 14.08 2.94
CA GLY A 321 -9.88 15.01 4.00
C GLY A 321 -9.74 14.28 5.32
N ARG A 322 -8.78 14.70 6.15
CA ARG A 322 -8.56 14.16 7.49
C ARG A 322 -8.16 15.27 8.44
N PHE A 323 -8.90 15.39 9.55
CA PHE A 323 -8.78 16.48 10.50
C PHE A 323 -8.84 15.93 11.93
N ALA A 324 -7.89 16.35 12.76
CA ALA A 324 -7.91 16.16 14.20
C ALA A 324 -8.76 17.26 14.83
N ILE A 325 -9.80 16.87 15.57
CA ILE A 325 -10.54 17.77 16.47
C ILE A 325 -9.70 18.02 17.73
N ASN A 326 -9.04 16.96 18.22
CA ASN A 326 -8.08 16.96 19.34
C ASN A 326 -7.21 15.68 19.23
N PRO A 327 -6.23 15.44 20.13
CA PRO A 327 -5.36 14.25 20.04
C PRO A 327 -6.07 12.89 20.07
N ARG A 328 -7.34 12.85 20.50
CA ARG A 328 -8.14 11.63 20.63
C ARG A 328 -9.19 11.47 19.53
N TRP A 329 -9.62 12.56 18.88
CA TRP A 329 -10.75 12.57 17.96
C TRP A 329 -10.35 13.10 16.59
N ASN A 330 -10.66 12.34 15.55
CA ASN A 330 -10.45 12.72 14.16
C ASN A 330 -11.72 12.54 13.35
N TRP A 331 -11.98 13.44 12.42
CA TRP A 331 -13.02 13.29 11.42
C TRP A 331 -12.43 13.45 10.02
N GLY A 332 -13.17 13.01 9.02
CA GLY A 332 -12.72 13.12 7.64
C GLY A 332 -13.72 12.58 6.64
N TRP A 333 -13.31 12.59 5.38
CA TRP A 333 -14.09 12.07 4.26
C TRP A 333 -13.16 11.48 3.19
N ASP A 334 -13.73 10.63 2.36
CA ASP A 334 -13.19 10.18 1.08
C ASP A 334 -14.38 10.04 0.14
N VAL A 335 -14.49 10.88 -0.88
CA VAL A 335 -15.66 10.98 -1.75
C VAL A 335 -15.21 10.89 -3.19
N THR A 336 -15.82 9.97 -3.92
CA THR A 336 -15.65 9.84 -5.37
C THR A 336 -16.99 10.02 -6.05
N ALA A 337 -17.13 11.12 -6.80
CA ALA A 337 -18.27 11.38 -7.67
C ALA A 337 -17.85 11.20 -9.12
N VAL A 338 -18.68 10.53 -9.92
CA VAL A 338 -18.44 10.30 -11.35
C VAL A 338 -19.71 10.59 -12.14
N THR A 339 -19.56 11.15 -13.35
CA THR A 339 -20.70 11.38 -14.24
C THR A 339 -21.37 10.08 -14.68
N ASP A 340 -20.56 9.05 -14.91
CA ASP A 340 -20.97 7.72 -15.32
C ASP A 340 -19.95 6.68 -14.84
N LYS A 341 -20.40 5.43 -14.75
CA LYS A 341 -19.59 4.33 -14.19
C LYS A 341 -18.39 3.93 -15.05
N TRP A 342 -18.38 4.31 -16.33
CA TRP A 342 -17.35 3.93 -17.30
C TRP A 342 -16.20 4.94 -17.39
N TYR A 343 -16.34 6.12 -16.80
CA TYR A 343 -15.44 7.26 -17.02
C TYR A 343 -14.01 6.98 -16.56
N LEU A 344 -13.83 6.49 -15.33
CA LEU A 344 -12.50 6.26 -14.74
C LEU A 344 -11.68 5.25 -15.55
N GLU A 345 -12.33 4.21 -16.10
CA GLU A 345 -11.68 3.21 -16.94
C GLU A 345 -11.46 3.70 -18.37
N ASN A 346 -12.48 4.30 -19.01
CA ASN A 346 -12.42 4.74 -20.41
C ASN A 346 -11.29 5.75 -20.66
N TYR A 347 -11.08 6.67 -19.71
CA TYR A 347 -10.06 7.72 -19.80
C TYR A 347 -8.78 7.42 -19.01
N ARG A 348 -8.63 6.20 -18.47
CA ARG A 348 -7.43 5.77 -17.72
C ARG A 348 -7.07 6.70 -16.55
N ILE A 349 -8.09 7.23 -15.87
CA ILE A 349 -7.90 8.07 -14.66
C ILE A 349 -7.27 7.25 -13.53
N ARG A 350 -7.68 5.97 -13.42
CA ARG A 350 -7.09 4.97 -12.54
C ARG A 350 -6.34 3.93 -13.38
N SER A 351 -5.18 3.48 -12.89
CA SER A 351 -4.39 2.45 -13.56
C SER A 351 -5.13 1.10 -13.57
N SER A 352 -4.93 0.31 -14.62
CA SER A 352 -5.59 -0.99 -14.77
C SER A 352 -4.62 -2.12 -14.40
N ASN A 353 -4.86 -2.78 -13.28
CA ASN A 353 -4.22 -4.01 -12.83
C ASN A 353 -5.26 -5.09 -12.48
N ILE A 354 -4.81 -6.31 -12.16
CA ILE A 354 -5.73 -7.42 -11.86
C ILE A 354 -6.66 -7.13 -10.68
N THR A 355 -6.17 -6.48 -9.62
CA THR A 355 -6.98 -6.09 -8.45
C THR A 355 -8.10 -5.14 -8.84
N THR A 356 -7.79 -4.11 -9.64
CA THR A 356 -8.77 -3.16 -10.19
C THR A 356 -9.68 -3.77 -11.27
N SER A 357 -9.39 -4.97 -11.76
CA SER A 357 -10.29 -5.72 -12.64
C SER A 357 -11.35 -6.51 -11.88
N TYR A 358 -11.09 -6.91 -10.62
CA TYR A 358 -12.07 -7.62 -9.78
C TYR A 358 -12.85 -6.71 -8.85
N VAL A 359 -12.19 -5.72 -8.24
CA VAL A 359 -12.84 -4.76 -7.34
C VAL A 359 -12.98 -3.44 -8.09
N ARG A 360 -14.19 -3.19 -8.60
CA ARG A 360 -14.52 -2.04 -9.45
C ARG A 360 -15.62 -1.23 -8.80
N ASP A 361 -15.34 -0.70 -7.62
CA ASP A 361 -16.26 0.17 -6.90
C ASP A 361 -15.57 1.47 -6.52
N ALA A 362 -16.35 2.55 -6.48
CA ALA A 362 -15.95 3.78 -5.83
C ALA A 362 -16.77 3.93 -4.55
N ILE A 363 -16.10 3.80 -3.40
CA ILE A 363 -16.71 3.91 -2.07
C ILE A 363 -16.50 5.33 -1.59
N SER A 364 -17.60 6.04 -1.34
CA SER A 364 -17.57 7.35 -0.69
C SER A 364 -17.93 7.19 0.79
N THR A 365 -17.18 7.83 1.68
CA THR A 365 -17.38 7.77 3.12
C THR A 365 -17.16 9.13 3.78
N VAL A 366 -17.90 9.38 4.86
CA VAL A 366 -17.65 10.45 5.83
C VAL A 366 -17.59 9.78 7.19
N TYR A 367 -16.59 10.15 8.00
CA TYR A 367 -16.28 9.43 9.22
C TYR A 367 -15.91 10.33 10.40
N LEU A 368 -16.19 9.82 11.60
CA LEU A 368 -15.72 10.32 12.89
C LEU A 368 -15.11 9.15 13.66
N THR A 369 -13.90 9.34 14.18
CA THR A 369 -13.15 8.32 14.92
C THR A 369 -12.65 8.90 16.23
N GLY A 370 -12.69 8.10 17.28
CA GLY A 370 -12.23 8.44 18.61
C GLY A 370 -11.36 7.31 19.19
N ARG A 371 -10.23 7.66 19.80
CA ARG A 371 -9.36 6.71 20.49
C ARG A 371 -9.07 7.18 21.91
N GLY A 372 -9.47 6.37 22.88
CA GLY A 372 -9.09 6.51 24.29
C GLY A 372 -8.00 5.50 24.68
N ASP A 373 -7.66 5.46 25.96
CA ASP A 373 -6.56 4.62 26.46
C ASP A 373 -6.91 3.11 26.36
N ARG A 374 -8.18 2.77 26.59
CA ARG A 374 -8.75 1.41 26.48
C ARG A 374 -10.10 1.39 25.77
N SER A 375 -10.33 2.33 24.86
CA SER A 375 -11.58 2.43 24.10
C SER A 375 -11.37 2.93 22.68
N TRP A 376 -12.23 2.53 21.77
CA TRP A 376 -12.26 2.95 20.38
C TRP A 376 -13.69 3.23 19.95
N PHE A 377 -13.85 4.27 19.14
CA PHE A 377 -15.12 4.72 18.56
C PHE A 377 -14.92 4.98 17.08
N ASP A 378 -15.86 4.54 16.27
CA ASP A 378 -15.90 4.77 14.82
C ASP A 378 -17.35 4.97 14.39
N MET A 379 -17.61 6.00 13.61
CA MET A 379 -18.91 6.28 13.05
C MET A 379 -18.74 6.70 11.59
N ARG A 380 -19.39 5.99 10.65
CA ARG A 380 -19.17 6.13 9.21
C ARG A 380 -20.45 6.02 8.40
N GLY A 381 -20.68 6.98 7.51
CA GLY A 381 -21.63 6.80 6.40
C GLY A 381 -20.91 6.27 5.16
N TYR A 382 -21.62 5.51 4.32
CA TYR A 382 -21.08 5.02 3.04
C TYR A 382 -22.07 5.17 1.89
N TYR A 383 -21.51 5.47 0.72
CA TYR A 383 -22.19 5.42 -0.57
C TYR A 383 -21.33 4.65 -1.56
N PHE A 384 -21.88 3.56 -2.11
CA PHE A 384 -21.17 2.68 -3.03
C PHE A 384 -21.57 2.98 -4.47
N LYS A 385 -20.60 3.28 -5.34
CA LYS A 385 -20.81 3.43 -6.79
C LYS A 385 -20.20 2.22 -7.50
N GLY A 386 -21.05 1.31 -7.97
CA GLY A 386 -20.62 0.17 -8.78
C GLY A 386 -20.08 0.61 -10.14
N LEU A 387 -18.89 0.14 -10.50
CA LEU A 387 -18.19 0.47 -11.76
C LEU A 387 -18.13 -0.70 -12.74
N THR A 388 -18.64 -1.88 -12.39
CA THR A 388 -18.75 -2.98 -13.35
C THR A 388 -19.92 -2.78 -14.30
N SER A 389 -19.87 -3.47 -15.43
CA SER A 389 -20.95 -3.52 -16.40
C SER A 389 -22.29 -4.03 -15.84
N THR A 390 -22.23 -5.01 -14.93
CA THR A 390 -23.37 -5.72 -14.34
C THR A 390 -23.95 -5.04 -13.11
N ASP A 391 -23.21 -4.12 -12.48
CA ASP A 391 -23.72 -3.42 -11.30
C ASP A 391 -24.90 -2.52 -11.65
N PHE A 392 -25.98 -2.73 -10.91
CA PHE A 392 -27.13 -1.85 -10.91
C PHE A 392 -27.14 -1.00 -9.65
N GLN A 393 -26.99 0.31 -9.82
CA GLN A 393 -26.80 1.25 -8.70
C GLN A 393 -27.89 1.15 -7.63
N LYS A 394 -29.14 0.82 -8.01
CA LYS A 394 -30.26 0.73 -7.07
C LYS A 394 -30.24 -0.48 -6.14
N GLN A 395 -29.40 -1.48 -6.44
CA GLN A 395 -29.10 -2.62 -5.56
C GLN A 395 -28.03 -2.29 -4.53
N GLN A 396 -27.25 -1.23 -4.74
CA GLN A 396 -26.21 -0.82 -3.81
C GLN A 396 -26.83 -0.09 -2.61
N PRO A 397 -26.36 -0.35 -1.38
CA PRO A 397 -26.88 0.34 -0.20
C PRO A 397 -26.45 1.80 -0.15
N LEU A 398 -27.37 2.65 0.30
CA LEU A 398 -27.02 3.87 1.01
C LEU A 398 -26.88 3.51 2.49
N VAL A 399 -25.66 3.50 3.00
CA VAL A 399 -25.39 3.19 4.39
C VAL A 399 -25.47 4.48 5.19
N HIS A 400 -26.56 4.61 5.94
CA HIS A 400 -26.65 5.60 7.01
C HIS A 400 -25.55 5.31 8.04
N PRO A 401 -25.17 6.25 8.91
CA PRO A 401 -24.02 6.05 9.78
C PRO A 401 -24.04 4.70 10.51
N VAL A 402 -23.03 3.88 10.26
CA VAL A 402 -22.66 2.73 11.08
C VAL A 402 -21.81 3.27 12.23
N LEU A 403 -22.08 2.84 13.45
CA LEU A 403 -21.32 3.18 14.64
C LEU A 403 -20.80 1.89 15.25
N ASP A 404 -19.50 1.86 15.51
CA ASP A 404 -18.83 0.83 16.28
C ASP A 404 -18.16 1.45 17.51
N TYR A 405 -18.34 0.81 18.65
CA TYR A 405 -17.74 1.21 19.91
C TYR A 405 -17.21 0.01 20.67
N ASN A 406 -15.95 0.08 21.10
CA ASN A 406 -15.34 -0.91 21.99
C ASN A 406 -14.77 -0.19 23.23
N LYS A 407 -14.96 -0.76 24.41
CA LYS A 407 -14.29 -0.33 25.64
C LYS A 407 -13.90 -1.52 26.48
N ARG A 408 -12.67 -1.50 27.01
CA ARG A 408 -12.18 -2.47 27.98
C ARG A 408 -11.99 -1.83 29.34
N VAL A 409 -12.40 -2.53 30.38
CA VAL A 409 -12.23 -2.14 31.77
C VAL A 409 -11.76 -3.35 32.59
N ASP A 410 -11.21 -3.08 33.77
CA ASP A 410 -10.83 -4.16 34.68
C ASP A 410 -12.06 -4.89 35.21
N GLY A 411 -11.92 -6.19 35.41
CA GLY A 411 -12.97 -7.02 35.96
C GLY A 411 -13.31 -6.67 37.42
N PRO A 412 -14.47 -7.13 37.91
CA PRO A 412 -14.93 -6.78 39.25
C PRO A 412 -13.96 -7.30 40.33
N PRO A 413 -13.83 -6.57 41.46
CA PRO A 413 -12.99 -6.99 42.58
C PRO A 413 -13.29 -8.43 43.02
N GLY A 414 -12.26 -9.21 43.33
CA GLY A 414 -12.36 -10.64 43.69
C GLY A 414 -12.39 -11.58 42.49
N LEU A 415 -13.19 -11.29 41.46
CA LEU A 415 -13.21 -12.09 40.23
C LEU A 415 -12.05 -11.75 39.29
N GLY A 416 -11.56 -10.51 39.30
CA GLY A 416 -10.47 -10.05 38.44
C GLY A 416 -10.78 -10.22 36.94
N GLY A 417 -9.73 -10.24 36.12
CA GLY A 417 -9.86 -10.37 34.67
C GLY A 417 -10.17 -9.03 33.98
N GLU A 418 -10.76 -9.12 32.79
CA GLU A 418 -11.07 -7.98 31.93
C GLU A 418 -12.53 -8.07 31.45
N ILE A 419 -13.22 -6.93 31.44
CA ILE A 419 -14.53 -6.77 30.79
C ILE A 419 -14.35 -6.01 29.48
N SER A 420 -14.94 -6.50 28.38
CA SER A 420 -15.10 -5.78 27.12
C SER A 420 -16.57 -5.44 26.91
N ILE A 421 -16.84 -4.20 26.52
CA ILE A 421 -18.15 -3.69 26.11
C ILE A 421 -18.02 -3.33 24.63
N ASP A 422 -18.81 -4.00 23.80
CA ASP A 422 -18.86 -3.82 22.36
C ASP A 422 -20.28 -3.36 21.99
N ALA A 423 -20.40 -2.30 21.21
CA ALA A 423 -21.68 -1.82 20.71
C ALA A 423 -21.58 -1.50 19.22
N ASN A 424 -22.61 -1.88 18.47
CA ASN A 424 -22.73 -1.62 17.05
C ASN A 424 -24.13 -1.06 16.74
N LEU A 425 -24.20 -0.02 15.93
CA LEU A 425 -25.44 0.48 15.33
C LEU A 425 -25.22 0.53 13.82
N THR A 426 -26.09 -0.12 13.05
CA THR A 426 -26.05 -0.11 11.60
C THR A 426 -27.41 0.32 11.08
N SER A 427 -27.45 1.19 10.08
CA SER A 427 -28.69 1.48 9.35
C SER A 427 -28.36 1.67 7.88
N LEU A 428 -29.12 1.01 7.01
CA LEU A 428 -28.93 1.11 5.57
C LEU A 428 -30.25 1.04 4.82
N SER A 429 -30.26 1.55 3.59
CA SER A 429 -31.41 1.48 2.70
C SER A 429 -31.04 1.11 1.27
N ARG A 430 -31.94 0.42 0.58
CA ARG A 430 -31.83 0.02 -0.83
C ARG A 430 -33.16 0.19 -1.56
N GLU A 431 -33.11 0.53 -2.83
CA GLU A 431 -34.32 0.63 -3.66
C GLU A 431 -34.74 -0.71 -4.27
N VAL A 432 -33.77 -1.57 -4.60
CA VAL A 432 -33.98 -2.82 -5.34
C VAL A 432 -33.25 -3.96 -4.65
N SER A 433 -33.91 -5.10 -4.51
CA SER A 433 -33.31 -6.30 -3.94
C SER A 433 -32.33 -6.90 -4.94
N GLN A 434 -31.21 -7.39 -4.43
CA GLN A 434 -30.25 -8.15 -5.21
C GLN A 434 -30.65 -9.62 -5.12
N PHE A 435 -31.01 -10.21 -6.26
CA PHE A 435 -31.29 -11.63 -6.40
C PHE A 435 -30.17 -12.26 -7.22
N GLN A 436 -29.62 -13.37 -6.73
CA GLN A 436 -28.55 -14.08 -7.41
C GLN A 436 -28.90 -15.57 -7.52
N PRO A 437 -28.98 -16.15 -8.73
CA PRO A 437 -29.20 -17.58 -8.86
C PRO A 437 -28.04 -18.37 -8.25
N ILE A 438 -28.36 -19.43 -7.52
CA ILE A 438 -27.35 -20.32 -6.89
C ILE A 438 -26.50 -21.01 -7.95
N ASP A 439 -27.12 -21.48 -9.04
CA ASP A 439 -26.39 -21.90 -10.24
C ASP A 439 -26.63 -20.89 -11.38
N PRO A 440 -25.74 -19.90 -11.59
CA PRO A 440 -25.89 -18.92 -12.66
C PRO A 440 -25.66 -19.52 -14.05
N ARG A 441 -25.17 -20.77 -14.16
CA ARG A 441 -24.95 -21.45 -15.45
C ARG A 441 -26.22 -22.10 -15.97
N ASN A 442 -27.21 -22.33 -15.11
CA ASN A 442 -28.48 -22.91 -15.51
C ASN A 442 -29.36 -21.81 -16.13
N PRO A 443 -29.63 -21.84 -17.44
CA PRO A 443 -30.43 -20.82 -18.10
C PRO A 443 -31.89 -20.80 -17.60
N LEU A 444 -32.35 -21.85 -16.91
CA LEU A 444 -33.68 -21.92 -16.32
C LEU A 444 -33.79 -21.17 -14.99
N THR A 445 -32.67 -20.80 -14.35
CA THR A 445 -32.66 -20.11 -13.05
C THR A 445 -32.18 -18.66 -13.15
N THR A 446 -31.64 -18.23 -14.29
CA THR A 446 -31.12 -16.87 -14.50
C THR A 446 -31.88 -16.13 -15.60
N THR A 447 -32.12 -14.84 -15.41
CA THR A 447 -32.73 -13.96 -16.42
C THR A 447 -32.25 -12.52 -16.25
N THR A 448 -32.71 -11.60 -17.11
CA THR A 448 -32.42 -10.17 -17.01
C THR A 448 -33.71 -9.39 -16.83
N PHE A 449 -33.83 -8.61 -15.75
CA PHE A 449 -35.01 -7.78 -15.53
C PHE A 449 -34.98 -6.57 -16.48
N GLY A 450 -35.91 -6.53 -17.43
CA GLY A 450 -36.07 -5.40 -18.37
C GLY A 450 -34.81 -5.04 -19.18
N GLY A 451 -33.86 -5.98 -19.33
CA GLY A 451 -32.56 -5.73 -19.95
C GLY A 451 -31.58 -4.90 -19.10
N VAL A 452 -31.86 -4.67 -17.81
CA VAL A 452 -31.10 -3.74 -16.95
C VAL A 452 -30.10 -4.44 -16.04
N TYR A 453 -30.50 -5.52 -15.36
CA TYR A 453 -29.66 -6.27 -14.42
C TYR A 453 -30.04 -7.75 -14.37
N THR A 454 -29.06 -8.60 -14.01
CA THR A 454 -29.26 -10.05 -13.89
C THR A 454 -29.99 -10.39 -12.59
N THR A 455 -30.96 -11.30 -12.65
CA THR A 455 -31.84 -11.71 -11.55
C THR A 455 -32.21 -13.19 -11.70
N CYS A 456 -32.93 -13.74 -10.72
CA CYS A 456 -33.44 -15.12 -10.78
C CYS A 456 -34.61 -15.23 -11.77
N ALA A 457 -34.69 -16.33 -12.52
CA ALA A 457 -35.75 -16.57 -13.49
C ALA A 457 -37.13 -16.74 -12.82
N PRO A 458 -38.24 -16.49 -13.54
CA PRO A 458 -39.57 -16.78 -13.03
C PRO A 458 -39.70 -18.24 -12.60
N GLY A 459 -40.10 -18.48 -11.35
CA GLY A 459 -40.16 -19.81 -10.74
C GLY A 459 -38.95 -20.20 -9.90
N ALA A 460 -37.82 -19.49 -10.04
CA ALA A 460 -36.59 -19.73 -9.27
C ALA A 460 -36.46 -18.82 -8.03
N PHE A 461 -37.47 -18.01 -7.71
CA PHE A 461 -37.48 -17.15 -6.52
C PHE A 461 -37.82 -17.93 -5.24
N SER A 462 -36.94 -18.85 -4.89
CA SER A 462 -37.01 -19.72 -3.71
C SER A 462 -35.61 -19.91 -3.11
N SER A 463 -35.53 -20.19 -1.81
CA SER A 463 -34.27 -20.28 -1.06
C SER A 463 -33.31 -21.39 -1.52
N ASP A 464 -33.81 -22.37 -2.26
CA ASP A 464 -33.05 -23.48 -2.83
C ASP A 464 -32.47 -23.19 -4.23
N GLN A 465 -32.91 -22.11 -4.88
CA GLN A 465 -32.47 -21.75 -6.24
C GLN A 465 -31.92 -20.33 -6.36
N CYS A 466 -32.21 -19.45 -5.39
CA CYS A 466 -31.88 -18.03 -5.45
C CYS A 466 -31.43 -17.51 -4.09
N LEU A 467 -30.32 -16.77 -4.10
CA LEU A 467 -29.80 -16.01 -2.99
C LEU A 467 -30.33 -14.58 -3.03
N VAL A 468 -30.39 -13.93 -1.87
CA VAL A 468 -30.75 -12.53 -1.70
C VAL A 468 -29.65 -11.79 -0.92
N PRO A 469 -28.52 -11.41 -1.58
CA PRO A 469 -27.43 -10.66 -0.93
C PRO A 469 -27.79 -9.27 -0.42
N GLY A 470 -28.91 -8.71 -0.86
CA GLY A 470 -29.37 -7.41 -0.37
C GLY A 470 -30.87 -7.30 -0.52
N VAL A 471 -31.55 -6.87 0.54
CA VAL A 471 -33.01 -6.70 0.50
C VAL A 471 -33.35 -5.22 0.33
N ALA A 472 -34.27 -4.91 -0.58
CA ALA A 472 -34.82 -3.56 -0.75
C ALA A 472 -35.59 -3.12 0.50
N GLY A 473 -35.59 -1.82 0.77
CA GLY A 473 -36.18 -1.22 1.96
C GLY A 473 -35.13 -0.68 2.91
N THR A 474 -35.45 -0.62 4.19
CA THR A 474 -34.56 -0.10 5.23
C THR A 474 -34.34 -1.15 6.31
N THR A 475 -33.08 -1.42 6.63
CA THR A 475 -32.66 -2.32 7.72
C THR A 475 -31.87 -1.48 8.73
N SER A 476 -32.23 -1.57 10.00
CA SER A 476 -31.51 -0.94 11.11
C SER A 476 -31.28 -1.96 12.22
N ARG A 477 -30.08 -2.01 12.77
CA ARG A 477 -29.68 -2.94 13.83
C ARG A 477 -28.95 -2.17 14.91
N ALA A 478 -29.28 -2.45 16.17
CA ALA A 478 -28.50 -2.07 17.33
C ALA A 478 -28.09 -3.34 18.08
N SER A 479 -26.80 -3.53 18.28
CA SER A 479 -26.20 -4.67 18.97
C SER A 479 -25.33 -4.19 20.11
N ALA A 480 -25.38 -4.89 21.24
CA ALA A 480 -24.51 -4.64 22.39
C ALA A 480 -24.06 -5.96 22.99
N GLN A 481 -22.77 -6.10 23.27
CA GLN A 481 -22.18 -7.26 23.91
C GLN A 481 -21.32 -6.83 25.09
N ILE A 482 -21.54 -7.47 26.23
CA ILE A 482 -20.66 -7.36 27.40
C ILE A 482 -20.02 -8.72 27.58
N SER A 483 -18.69 -8.76 27.64
CA SER A 483 -17.93 -9.99 27.87
C SER A 483 -16.96 -9.84 29.03
N TRP A 484 -16.74 -10.91 29.77
CA TRP A 484 -15.75 -11.04 30.82
C TRP A 484 -14.85 -12.23 30.51
N ARG A 485 -13.55 -12.10 30.76
CA ARG A 485 -12.59 -13.20 30.70
C ARG A 485 -11.50 -13.02 31.75
N ARG A 486 -10.97 -14.14 32.25
CA ARG A 486 -9.80 -14.14 33.14
C ARG A 486 -8.87 -15.26 32.75
N ARG A 487 -7.57 -14.96 32.67
CA ARG A 487 -6.52 -15.97 32.51
C ARG A 487 -6.02 -16.41 33.88
N VAL A 488 -6.05 -17.72 34.14
CA VAL A 488 -5.50 -18.37 35.33
C VAL A 488 -4.41 -19.34 34.87
N ILE A 489 -3.22 -19.22 35.46
CA ILE A 489 -2.10 -20.12 35.20
C ILE A 489 -1.89 -20.93 36.47
N ASP A 490 -1.90 -22.26 36.36
CA ASP A 490 -1.65 -23.14 37.51
C ASP A 490 -0.16 -23.48 37.67
N ASP A 491 0.17 -24.19 38.74
CA ASP A 491 1.55 -24.57 39.09
C ASP A 491 2.19 -25.51 38.07
N LEU A 492 1.39 -26.20 37.24
CA LEU A 492 1.87 -27.03 36.14
C LEU A 492 2.10 -26.22 34.85
N GLY A 493 1.81 -24.91 34.87
CA GLY A 493 1.92 -24.03 33.71
C GLY A 493 0.76 -24.15 32.73
N GLN A 494 -0.34 -24.84 33.11
CA GLN A 494 -1.54 -24.90 32.28
C GLN A 494 -2.28 -23.57 32.37
N VAL A 495 -2.91 -23.17 31.26
CA VAL A 495 -3.62 -21.91 31.14
C VAL A 495 -5.11 -22.18 31.02
N TRP A 496 -5.87 -21.76 32.03
CA TRP A 496 -7.32 -21.84 32.10
C TRP A 496 -7.90 -20.44 31.90
N THR A 497 -8.73 -20.27 30.88
CA THR A 497 -9.37 -18.99 30.55
C THR A 497 -10.89 -19.15 30.57
N PRO A 498 -11.54 -19.11 31.75
CA PRO A 498 -12.98 -18.96 31.83
C PRO A 498 -13.42 -17.62 31.22
N PHE A 499 -14.54 -17.65 30.53
CA PHE A 499 -15.16 -16.46 29.98
C PHE A 499 -16.69 -16.58 29.99
N ALA A 500 -17.34 -15.42 29.98
CA ALA A 500 -18.78 -15.31 29.81
C ALA A 500 -19.09 -14.06 29.00
N TYR A 501 -20.14 -14.09 28.20
CA TYR A 501 -20.65 -12.89 27.54
C TYR A 501 -22.16 -12.89 27.47
N ALA A 502 -22.74 -11.69 27.37
CA ALA A 502 -24.14 -11.49 27.08
C ALA A 502 -24.25 -10.52 25.90
N ARG A 503 -24.90 -10.96 24.84
CA ARG A 503 -25.15 -10.17 23.64
C ARG A 503 -26.65 -9.91 23.47
N LEU A 504 -27.00 -8.68 23.15
CA LEU A 504 -28.36 -8.26 22.82
C LEU A 504 -28.33 -7.67 21.41
N ASP A 505 -29.21 -8.13 20.53
CA ASP A 505 -29.41 -7.55 19.21
C ASP A 505 -30.86 -7.12 19.07
N SER A 506 -31.07 -5.94 18.48
CA SER A 506 -32.35 -5.39 18.10
C SER A 506 -32.29 -5.03 16.62
N VAL A 507 -33.15 -5.63 15.81
CA VAL A 507 -33.21 -5.42 14.37
C VAL A 507 -34.58 -4.89 14.01
N TRP A 508 -34.62 -3.71 13.41
CA TRP A 508 -35.78 -3.17 12.74
C TRP A 508 -35.60 -3.27 11.23
N PHE A 509 -36.60 -3.79 10.53
CA PHE A 509 -36.53 -4.04 9.10
C PHE A 509 -37.88 -3.76 8.44
N SER A 510 -37.84 -2.94 7.39
CA SER A 510 -39.00 -2.56 6.59
C SER A 510 -38.70 -2.83 5.11
N PRO A 511 -38.97 -4.06 4.62
CA PRO A 511 -38.73 -4.42 3.24
C PRO A 511 -39.61 -3.60 2.29
N LYS A 512 -39.05 -3.22 1.14
CA LYS A 512 -39.81 -2.73 0.00
C LYS A 512 -40.22 -3.91 -0.86
N THR A 513 -41.50 -4.05 -1.16
CA THR A 513 -42.08 -5.20 -1.90
C THR A 513 -42.73 -4.81 -3.22
N ASP A 514 -42.58 -3.56 -3.66
CA ASP A 514 -43.12 -3.02 -4.90
C ASP A 514 -42.01 -2.56 -5.86
N GLY A 515 -42.33 -2.60 -7.17
CA GLY A 515 -41.40 -2.29 -8.25
C GLY A 515 -40.29 -3.33 -8.43
N TYR A 516 -39.76 -3.46 -9.65
CA TYR A 516 -38.70 -4.44 -9.96
C TYR A 516 -39.09 -5.87 -9.54
N ASP A 517 -38.13 -6.71 -9.16
CA ASP A 517 -38.39 -8.04 -8.58
C ASP A 517 -38.69 -8.01 -7.06
N ASN A 518 -38.87 -6.81 -6.46
CA ASN A 518 -39.06 -6.68 -5.01
C ASN A 518 -40.30 -7.45 -4.50
N ALA A 519 -41.32 -7.62 -5.34
CA ALA A 519 -42.52 -8.40 -5.03
C ALA A 519 -42.24 -9.88 -4.73
N ARG A 520 -41.03 -10.37 -4.99
CA ARG A 520 -40.58 -11.74 -4.70
C ARG A 520 -39.99 -11.90 -3.30
N ILE A 521 -39.65 -10.81 -2.60
CA ILE A 521 -39.07 -10.86 -1.25
C ILE A 521 -39.90 -11.67 -0.24
N PRO A 522 -41.24 -11.59 -0.23
CA PRO A 522 -42.07 -12.42 0.67
C PRO A 522 -41.83 -13.94 0.55
N ASN A 523 -41.31 -14.43 -0.58
CA ASN A 523 -40.96 -15.85 -0.75
C ASN A 523 -39.80 -16.30 0.14
N PHE A 524 -38.96 -15.37 0.60
CA PHE A 524 -37.74 -15.66 1.38
C PHE A 524 -37.91 -15.37 2.86
N ILE A 525 -38.50 -14.21 3.19
CA ILE A 525 -38.63 -13.73 4.58
C ILE A 525 -40.05 -13.92 5.16
N GLY A 526 -41.03 -14.35 4.34
CA GLY A 526 -42.43 -14.48 4.72
C GLY A 526 -43.28 -13.22 4.47
N ALA A 527 -44.60 -13.39 4.36
CA ALA A 527 -45.57 -12.32 4.04
C ALA A 527 -46.09 -11.52 5.26
N SER A 528 -45.81 -11.97 6.49
CA SER A 528 -46.16 -11.30 7.75
C SER A 528 -44.84 -10.89 8.43
N GLY A 529 -44.58 -9.64 8.84
CA GLY A 529 -45.45 -8.64 9.45
C GLY A 529 -44.75 -8.01 10.67
N ASP A 530 -43.76 -8.71 11.25
CA ASP A 530 -42.92 -8.19 12.33
C ASP A 530 -41.77 -7.35 11.75
N ARG A 531 -41.89 -6.03 11.83
CA ARG A 531 -40.79 -5.11 11.47
C ARG A 531 -39.69 -5.05 12.52
N PHE A 532 -39.88 -5.66 13.68
CA PHE A 532 -38.95 -5.60 14.80
C PHE A 532 -38.64 -7.00 15.32
N HIS A 533 -37.36 -7.23 15.57
CA HIS A 533 -36.83 -8.46 16.12
C HIS A 533 -35.83 -8.15 17.21
N ALA A 534 -35.85 -8.93 18.28
CA ALA A 534 -34.83 -8.88 19.31
C ALA A 534 -34.34 -10.29 19.62
N ARG A 535 -33.04 -10.43 19.88
CA ARG A 535 -32.46 -11.67 20.39
C ARG A 535 -31.46 -11.37 21.50
N ALA A 536 -31.42 -12.26 22.49
CA ALA A 536 -30.45 -12.23 23.57
C ALA A 536 -29.66 -13.55 23.56
N THR A 537 -28.34 -13.46 23.53
CA THR A 537 -27.42 -14.60 23.46
C THR A 537 -26.43 -14.51 24.61
N PRO A 538 -26.78 -15.06 25.79
CA PRO A 538 -25.81 -15.30 26.84
C PRO A 538 -24.96 -16.52 26.49
N ALA A 539 -23.69 -16.49 26.89
CA ALA A 539 -22.78 -17.60 26.74
C ALA A 539 -21.80 -17.68 27.90
N ILE A 540 -21.37 -18.90 28.17
CA ILE A 540 -20.28 -19.20 29.09
C ILE A 540 -19.35 -20.19 28.40
N GLY A 541 -18.05 -20.09 28.69
CA GLY A 541 -17.09 -21.01 28.15
C GLY A 541 -15.81 -21.08 28.95
N LEU A 542 -15.00 -22.05 28.57
CA LEU A 542 -13.67 -22.29 29.13
C LEU A 542 -12.74 -22.63 27.98
N GLU A 543 -11.64 -21.89 27.88
CA GLU A 543 -10.51 -22.25 27.04
C GLU A 543 -9.38 -22.79 27.91
N TYR A 544 -8.80 -23.90 27.48
CA TYR A 544 -7.67 -24.58 28.11
C TYR A 544 -6.51 -24.64 27.12
N ARG A 545 -5.31 -24.28 27.58
CA ARG A 545 -4.06 -24.43 26.82
C ARG A 545 -2.98 -25.04 27.70
N PHE A 546 -2.14 -25.89 27.13
CA PHE A 546 -1.01 -26.47 27.86
C PHE A 546 0.31 -26.36 27.07
N PRO A 547 1.06 -25.25 27.21
CA PRO A 547 2.30 -25.04 26.48
C PRO A 547 3.44 -25.90 27.05
N LEU A 548 3.77 -27.01 26.39
CA LEU A 548 4.88 -27.89 26.73
C LEU A 548 6.14 -27.44 25.99
N VAL A 549 7.05 -26.78 26.70
CA VAL A 549 8.31 -26.26 26.14
C VAL A 549 9.45 -27.24 26.39
N ALA A 550 10.21 -27.56 25.35
CA ALA A 550 11.37 -28.43 25.42
C ALA A 550 12.52 -27.89 24.55
N SER A 551 13.75 -28.32 24.86
CA SER A 551 14.88 -28.11 23.95
C SER A 551 14.69 -28.97 22.69
N ALA A 552 15.00 -28.41 21.53
CA ALA A 552 15.14 -29.13 20.25
C ALA A 552 16.63 -29.40 19.94
N GLY A 553 17.49 -29.40 20.96
CA GLY A 553 18.93 -29.55 20.83
C GLY A 553 19.51 -28.42 19.99
N ARG A 554 20.24 -28.76 18.93
CA ARG A 554 20.86 -27.78 18.01
C ARG A 554 19.84 -26.89 17.27
N PHE A 555 18.57 -27.31 17.21
CA PHE A 555 17.53 -26.60 16.46
C PHE A 555 16.81 -25.50 17.26
N GLY A 556 17.19 -25.28 18.53
CA GLY A 556 16.63 -24.22 19.38
C GLY A 556 15.59 -24.71 20.37
N THR A 557 14.50 -23.96 20.53
CA THR A 557 13.41 -24.28 21.47
C THR A 557 12.17 -24.71 20.72
N GLN A 558 11.55 -25.80 21.15
CA GLN A 558 10.28 -26.26 20.61
C GLN A 558 9.18 -26.19 21.67
N MET A 559 7.94 -26.01 21.22
CA MET A 559 6.75 -25.96 22.04
C MET A 559 5.62 -26.74 21.38
N ILE A 560 4.98 -27.62 22.13
CA ILE A 560 3.73 -28.27 21.75
C ILE A 560 2.64 -27.73 22.67
N GLU A 561 1.57 -27.19 22.12
CA GLU A 561 0.47 -26.58 22.85
C GLU A 561 -0.85 -27.23 22.40
N PRO A 562 -1.37 -28.21 23.16
CA PRO A 562 -2.76 -28.65 23.04
C PRO A 562 -3.68 -27.51 23.48
N ILE A 563 -4.72 -27.27 22.70
CA ILE A 563 -5.74 -26.25 22.94
C ILE A 563 -7.10 -26.93 22.90
N ALA A 564 -7.93 -26.68 23.91
CA ALA A 564 -9.32 -27.11 23.95
C ALA A 564 -10.20 -25.96 24.41
N GLN A 565 -11.39 -25.83 23.85
CA GLN A 565 -12.33 -24.79 24.21
C GLN A 565 -13.74 -25.36 24.20
N ILE A 566 -14.54 -25.05 25.21
CA ILE A 566 -15.98 -25.36 25.21
C ILE A 566 -16.77 -24.07 25.41
N VAL A 567 -17.81 -23.88 24.60
CA VAL A 567 -18.68 -22.71 24.63
C VAL A 567 -20.12 -23.20 24.66
N ALA A 568 -20.87 -22.78 25.67
CA ALA A 568 -22.28 -23.10 25.83
C ALA A 568 -23.12 -21.83 25.69
N ARG A 569 -24.11 -21.90 24.81
CA ARG A 569 -25.05 -20.81 24.50
C ARG A 569 -26.37 -21.37 23.97
N PRO A 570 -27.48 -20.61 24.03
CA PRO A 570 -28.74 -20.99 23.41
C PRO A 570 -28.61 -21.19 21.89
N ASN A 571 -29.62 -21.83 21.29
CA ASN A 571 -29.71 -21.96 19.84
C ASN A 571 -29.95 -20.59 19.20
N GLU A 572 -29.38 -20.35 18.01
CA GLU A 572 -29.65 -19.13 17.25
C GLU A 572 -31.16 -19.07 16.88
N PRO A 573 -31.87 -18.00 17.28
CA PRO A 573 -33.28 -17.84 16.95
C PRO A 573 -33.45 -17.37 15.50
N ARG A 574 -34.53 -17.82 14.83
CA ARG A 574 -34.99 -17.31 13.52
C ARG A 574 -33.93 -17.33 12.39
N ILE A 575 -33.04 -18.32 12.39
CA ILE A 575 -32.02 -18.49 11.34
C ILE A 575 -32.64 -18.39 9.94
N GLY A 576 -32.06 -17.54 9.09
CA GLY A 576 -32.47 -17.34 7.71
C GLY A 576 -33.68 -16.41 7.47
N ARG A 577 -34.26 -15.83 8.53
CA ARG A 577 -35.40 -14.89 8.41
C ARG A 577 -35.01 -13.42 8.53
N LEU A 578 -33.80 -13.12 9.00
CA LEU A 578 -33.28 -11.76 9.10
C LEU A 578 -32.44 -11.44 7.86
N PRO A 579 -32.46 -10.18 7.38
CA PRO A 579 -31.46 -9.71 6.42
C PRO A 579 -30.06 -9.97 6.96
N ASN A 580 -29.18 -10.45 6.09
CA ASN A 580 -27.76 -10.61 6.38
C ASN A 580 -27.02 -9.57 5.55
N GLU A 581 -26.54 -8.50 6.17
CA GLU A 581 -25.91 -7.34 5.54
C GLU A 581 -24.39 -7.34 5.75
N ASP A 582 -23.93 -7.72 6.94
CA ASP A 582 -22.50 -7.71 7.30
C ASP A 582 -21.94 -9.07 7.77
N SER A 583 -22.76 -10.12 7.77
CA SER A 583 -22.36 -11.49 8.11
C SER A 583 -22.35 -12.43 6.89
N GLN A 584 -22.03 -11.93 5.70
CA GLN A 584 -22.07 -12.71 4.44
C GLN A 584 -20.74 -13.41 4.11
N SER A 585 -19.66 -13.13 4.83
CA SER A 585 -18.36 -13.75 4.62
C SER A 585 -18.06 -14.74 5.74
N LEU A 586 -17.84 -16.00 5.38
CA LEU A 586 -17.39 -17.05 6.30
C LEU A 586 -16.38 -17.94 5.58
N VAL A 587 -15.16 -17.94 6.08
CA VAL A 587 -14.11 -18.90 5.70
C VAL A 587 -13.65 -19.58 6.96
N PHE A 588 -14.02 -20.84 7.15
CA PHE A 588 -13.57 -21.62 8.30
C PHE A 588 -12.13 -22.09 8.06
N ASP A 589 -11.21 -21.62 8.90
CA ASP A 589 -9.79 -21.96 8.85
C ASP A 589 -9.17 -21.98 10.24
N ASP A 590 -7.84 -22.05 10.31
CA ASP A 590 -7.10 -22.12 11.57
C ASP A 590 -7.22 -20.83 12.40
N SER A 591 -7.46 -19.69 11.76
CA SER A 591 -7.48 -18.38 12.41
C SER A 591 -8.72 -18.13 13.26
N ASN A 592 -9.86 -18.74 12.90
CA ASN A 592 -11.13 -18.61 13.62
C ASN A 592 -11.59 -19.92 14.29
N LEU A 593 -10.72 -20.93 14.38
CA LEU A 593 -11.04 -22.19 15.03
C LEU A 593 -11.45 -22.02 16.51
N PHE A 594 -10.86 -21.06 17.22
CA PHE A 594 -11.12 -20.81 18.64
C PHE A 594 -11.87 -19.50 18.91
N ASP A 595 -12.45 -18.87 17.87
CA ASP A 595 -13.30 -17.71 18.05
C ASP A 595 -14.62 -18.11 18.72
N TRP A 596 -15.15 -17.21 19.56
CA TRP A 596 -16.44 -17.41 20.21
C TRP A 596 -17.59 -17.44 19.21
N ASP A 597 -17.49 -16.66 18.14
CA ASP A 597 -18.41 -16.60 17.02
C ASP A 597 -17.60 -16.49 15.73
N ARG A 598 -17.89 -17.32 14.73
CA ARG A 598 -17.12 -17.36 13.47
C ARG A 598 -17.81 -16.62 12.34
N PHE A 599 -19.06 -16.20 12.53
CA PHE A 599 -19.68 -15.30 11.57
C PHE A 599 -18.98 -13.94 11.62
N ALA A 600 -18.71 -13.36 10.45
CA ALA A 600 -18.32 -11.96 10.37
C ALA A 600 -19.48 -11.06 10.80
N GLY A 601 -19.21 -9.82 11.23
CA GLY A 601 -20.26 -8.83 11.50
C GLY A 601 -21.20 -9.21 12.66
N TRP A 602 -22.45 -8.74 12.59
CA TRP A 602 -23.41 -8.86 13.69
C TRP A 602 -24.79 -9.39 13.26
N ASP A 603 -25.07 -9.70 12.01
CA ASP A 603 -26.39 -10.22 11.62
C ASP A 603 -26.59 -11.69 12.01
N ARG A 604 -25.54 -12.51 11.92
CA ARG A 604 -25.57 -13.92 12.34
C ARG A 604 -24.89 -14.09 13.68
N VAL A 605 -25.35 -15.09 14.44
CA VAL A 605 -24.68 -15.53 15.69
C VAL A 605 -24.58 -17.04 15.72
N GLU A 606 -23.42 -17.55 16.12
CA GLU A 606 -23.29 -18.97 16.37
C GLU A 606 -24.08 -19.37 17.63
N GLY A 607 -24.73 -20.53 17.61
CA GLY A 607 -25.59 -21.05 18.68
C GLY A 607 -25.31 -22.50 19.09
N GLY A 608 -25.93 -22.92 20.20
CA GLY A 608 -25.76 -24.24 20.80
C GLY A 608 -24.41 -24.44 21.51
N VAL A 609 -24.13 -25.66 21.95
CA VAL A 609 -22.89 -26.00 22.66
C VAL A 609 -21.83 -26.52 21.69
N ARG A 610 -20.66 -25.90 21.70
CA ARG A 610 -19.53 -26.23 20.81
C ARG A 610 -18.28 -26.56 21.60
N ALA A 611 -17.56 -27.59 21.17
CA ALA A 611 -16.23 -27.92 21.63
C ALA A 611 -15.25 -27.77 20.47
N ASN A 612 -14.18 -27.01 20.65
CA ASN A 612 -13.13 -26.77 19.67
C ASN A 612 -11.83 -27.35 20.23
N TYR A 613 -11.04 -28.02 19.43
CA TYR A 613 -9.75 -28.54 19.86
C TYR A 613 -8.74 -28.51 18.74
N GLY A 614 -7.47 -28.43 19.12
CA GLY A 614 -6.36 -28.48 18.20
C GLY A 614 -5.04 -28.61 18.93
N VAL A 615 -3.98 -28.80 18.16
CA VAL A 615 -2.61 -28.79 18.66
C VAL A 615 -1.82 -27.81 17.83
N GLN A 616 -1.07 -26.95 18.51
CA GLN A 616 -0.11 -26.05 17.89
C GLN A 616 1.31 -26.51 18.22
N TYR A 617 2.16 -26.59 17.21
CA TYR A 617 3.60 -26.81 17.34
C TYR A 617 4.34 -25.53 16.95
N THR A 618 5.33 -25.12 17.74
CA THR A 618 6.23 -24.01 17.42
C THR A 618 7.68 -24.47 17.59
N LEU A 619 8.54 -24.15 16.63
CA LEU A 619 9.99 -24.28 16.71
C LEU A 619 10.61 -22.90 16.50
N ALA A 620 11.31 -22.40 17.51
CA ALA A 620 12.10 -21.18 17.44
C ALA A 620 13.58 -21.56 17.46
N GLY A 621 14.21 -21.50 16.28
CA GLY A 621 15.62 -21.87 16.09
C GLY A 621 16.57 -20.69 15.98
N HIS A 622 17.86 -21.01 15.92
CA HIS A 622 18.92 -20.05 15.65
C HIS A 622 18.95 -19.69 14.15
N ASN A 623 19.59 -18.57 13.78
CA ASN A 623 19.84 -18.17 12.39
C ASN A 623 18.57 -17.99 11.52
N GLY A 624 17.45 -17.62 12.13
CA GLY A 624 16.20 -17.35 11.43
C GLY A 624 15.38 -18.58 11.04
N LEU A 625 15.75 -19.78 11.53
CA LEU A 625 14.93 -20.98 11.46
C LEU A 625 13.69 -20.83 12.36
N TYR A 626 12.51 -20.95 11.78
CA TYR A 626 11.25 -20.88 12.51
C TYR A 626 10.23 -21.82 11.88
N ALA A 627 9.49 -22.56 12.69
CA ALA A 627 8.34 -23.33 12.23
C ALA A 627 7.15 -23.13 13.17
N ASN A 628 5.95 -23.03 12.62
CA ASN A 628 4.74 -23.07 13.39
C ASN A 628 3.67 -23.84 12.61
N ALA A 629 3.13 -24.90 13.20
CA ALA A 629 2.10 -25.72 12.62
C ALA A 629 0.91 -25.81 13.56
N MET A 630 -0.30 -25.88 13.02
CA MET A 630 -1.52 -26.07 13.78
C MET A 630 -2.45 -27.01 13.04
N ILE A 631 -3.16 -27.87 13.77
CA ILE A 631 -4.27 -28.65 13.24
C ILE A 631 -5.38 -28.72 14.29
N GLY A 632 -6.63 -28.63 13.86
CA GLY A 632 -7.75 -28.72 14.77
C GLY A 632 -9.12 -28.83 14.10
N GLN A 633 -10.15 -28.94 14.93
CA GLN A 633 -11.53 -29.22 14.53
C GLN A 633 -12.52 -28.66 15.58
N SER A 634 -13.75 -28.41 15.15
CA SER A 634 -14.89 -27.99 15.99
C SER A 634 -15.98 -29.05 15.98
N ILE A 635 -16.67 -29.25 17.10
CA ILE A 635 -17.77 -30.20 17.28
C ILE A 635 -18.97 -29.48 17.88
N GLN A 636 -20.14 -29.58 17.24
CA GLN A 636 -21.44 -29.28 17.84
C GLN A 636 -21.81 -30.40 18.82
N VAL A 637 -21.67 -30.13 20.12
CA VAL A 637 -21.93 -31.10 21.19
C VAL A 637 -23.43 -31.22 21.43
N ALA A 638 -24.14 -30.10 21.51
CA ALA A 638 -25.57 -30.02 21.77
C ALA A 638 -26.21 -28.79 21.10
N GLY A 639 -27.54 -28.78 21.01
CA GLY A 639 -28.29 -27.70 20.40
C GLY A 639 -28.36 -27.78 18.86
N ARG A 640 -28.96 -26.77 18.25
CA ARG A 640 -29.11 -26.63 16.81
C ARG A 640 -27.87 -25.97 16.22
N ASN A 641 -27.28 -26.60 15.22
CA ASN A 641 -26.14 -26.05 14.49
C ASN A 641 -26.57 -24.86 13.61
N SER A 642 -26.04 -23.66 13.89
CA SER A 642 -26.31 -22.41 13.16
C SER A 642 -25.88 -22.41 11.69
N TYR A 643 -24.89 -23.22 11.32
CA TYR A 643 -24.35 -23.28 9.95
C TYR A 643 -25.14 -24.23 9.04
N ARG A 644 -25.95 -25.12 9.63
CA ARG A 644 -26.71 -26.13 8.89
C ARG A 644 -27.89 -25.58 8.09
N PRO A 645 -28.78 -24.72 8.63
CA PRO A 645 -29.83 -24.10 7.82
C PRO A 645 -29.24 -23.01 6.92
N GLY A 646 -29.79 -22.86 5.71
CA GLY A 646 -29.44 -21.75 4.81
C GLY A 646 -30.10 -20.45 5.29
N ASP A 647 -29.41 -19.33 5.11
CA ASP A 647 -29.99 -17.99 5.18
C ASP A 647 -30.11 -17.38 3.78
N LEU A 648 -30.44 -16.09 3.69
CA LEU A 648 -30.62 -15.41 2.40
C LEU A 648 -29.41 -15.53 1.46
N VAL A 649 -28.20 -15.73 1.99
CA VAL A 649 -26.96 -15.87 1.20
C VAL A 649 -26.29 -17.22 1.39
N ASN A 650 -26.95 -18.14 2.08
CA ASN A 650 -26.42 -19.45 2.46
C ASN A 650 -25.05 -19.42 3.18
N VAL A 651 -24.69 -18.35 3.92
CA VAL A 651 -23.31 -18.14 4.41
C VAL A 651 -22.73 -19.32 5.22
N GLY A 652 -23.56 -20.07 5.94
CA GLY A 652 -23.14 -21.25 6.72
C GLY A 652 -22.97 -22.54 5.90
N ARG A 653 -23.52 -22.60 4.69
CA ARG A 653 -23.47 -23.76 3.80
C ARG A 653 -22.10 -23.90 3.15
N ASP A 654 -21.67 -25.14 2.89
CA ASP A 654 -20.35 -25.47 2.33
C ASP A 654 -19.16 -24.86 3.11
N SER A 655 -19.39 -24.39 4.34
CA SER A 655 -18.39 -23.76 5.21
C SER A 655 -17.47 -24.79 5.88
N GLY A 656 -17.92 -26.04 5.96
CA GLY A 656 -17.27 -27.10 6.74
C GLY A 656 -17.71 -27.09 8.20
N LEU A 657 -18.68 -26.25 8.60
CA LEU A 657 -19.23 -26.17 9.96
C LEU A 657 -20.68 -26.67 10.06
N GLU A 658 -21.31 -27.00 8.93
CA GLU A 658 -22.73 -27.39 8.82
C GLU A 658 -23.05 -28.78 9.40
N SER A 659 -22.04 -29.64 9.52
CA SER A 659 -22.14 -30.95 10.15
C SER A 659 -21.88 -30.90 11.66
N ARG A 660 -22.16 -32.02 12.35
CA ARG A 660 -21.89 -32.12 13.81
C ARG A 660 -20.41 -31.96 14.12
N MET A 661 -19.53 -32.64 13.40
CA MET A 661 -18.09 -32.39 13.42
C MET A 661 -17.75 -31.51 12.23
N SER A 662 -16.93 -30.49 12.41
CA SER A 662 -16.47 -29.64 11.32
C SER A 662 -15.47 -30.38 10.44
N ASP A 663 -15.12 -29.81 9.30
CA ASP A 663 -13.89 -30.15 8.60
C ASP A 663 -12.66 -29.92 9.49
N TYR A 664 -11.55 -30.58 9.18
CA TYR A 664 -10.27 -30.29 9.81
C TYR A 664 -9.67 -29.04 9.17
N VAL A 665 -9.12 -28.16 10.00
CA VAL A 665 -8.35 -27.00 9.54
C VAL A 665 -6.90 -27.18 9.98
N ALA A 666 -5.97 -26.76 9.13
CA ALA A 666 -4.56 -26.86 9.41
C ALA A 666 -3.78 -25.68 8.83
N ARG A 667 -2.69 -25.31 9.51
CA ARG A 667 -1.72 -24.32 9.05
C ARG A 667 -0.31 -24.85 9.21
N LEU A 668 0.56 -24.48 8.28
CA LEU A 668 2.00 -24.65 8.36
C LEU A 668 2.68 -23.34 7.96
N GLN A 669 3.52 -22.81 8.83
CA GLN A 669 4.46 -21.75 8.54
C GLN A 669 5.85 -22.31 8.79
N PHE A 670 6.71 -22.29 7.78
CA PHE A 670 8.06 -22.80 7.87
C PHE A 670 9.01 -21.81 7.21
N GLN A 671 9.94 -21.29 7.98
CA GLN A 671 10.99 -20.39 7.54
C GLN A 671 12.32 -21.08 7.81
N ALA A 672 12.99 -21.54 6.75
CA ALA A 672 14.29 -22.19 6.88
C ALA A 672 15.40 -21.18 7.17
N SER A 673 15.27 -19.96 6.65
CA SER A 673 16.14 -18.81 6.89
C SER A 673 15.39 -17.51 6.57
N PRO A 674 15.94 -16.31 6.86
CA PRO A 674 15.31 -15.04 6.48
C PRO A 674 15.03 -14.89 4.98
N HIS A 675 15.67 -15.72 4.14
CA HIS A 675 15.56 -15.68 2.69
C HIS A 675 14.61 -16.72 2.10
N PHE A 676 14.19 -17.73 2.87
CA PHE A 676 13.35 -18.83 2.40
C PHE A 676 12.22 -19.13 3.37
N GLY A 677 10.99 -19.05 2.89
CA GLY A 677 9.81 -19.35 3.67
C GLY A 677 8.71 -20.00 2.85
N VAL A 678 7.92 -20.83 3.53
CA VAL A 678 6.71 -21.47 3.03
C VAL A 678 5.61 -21.26 4.06
N PHE A 679 4.43 -20.91 3.58
CA PHE A 679 3.23 -20.76 4.37
C PHE A 679 2.11 -21.52 3.67
N ALA A 680 1.38 -22.36 4.39
CA ALA A 680 0.27 -23.14 3.86
C ALA A 680 -0.90 -23.15 4.86
N ARG A 681 -2.13 -23.05 4.36
CA ARG A 681 -3.38 -23.22 5.11
C ARG A 681 -4.30 -24.16 4.36
N GLY A 682 -4.88 -25.13 5.05
CA GLY A 682 -5.72 -26.17 4.44
C GLY A 682 -6.99 -26.46 5.23
N ARG A 683 -8.07 -26.82 4.51
CA ARG A 683 -9.30 -27.41 5.06
C ARG A 683 -9.53 -28.77 4.43
N PHE A 684 -9.82 -29.77 5.25
CA PHE A 684 -9.97 -31.17 4.84
C PHE A 684 -11.29 -31.75 5.34
N ASP A 685 -11.99 -32.47 4.46
CA ASP A 685 -13.26 -33.12 4.79
C ASP A 685 -13.13 -34.02 6.03
N ARG A 686 -14.08 -33.88 6.96
CA ARG A 686 -14.07 -34.61 8.23
C ARG A 686 -14.05 -36.14 8.13
N ASN A 687 -14.57 -36.74 7.05
CA ASN A 687 -14.75 -38.19 6.94
C ASN A 687 -13.63 -38.84 6.13
N ARG A 688 -13.21 -38.21 5.03
CA ARG A 688 -12.27 -38.78 4.06
C ARG A 688 -10.93 -38.04 4.00
N LEU A 689 -10.79 -36.93 4.72
CA LEU A 689 -9.62 -36.03 4.64
C LEU A 689 -9.36 -35.49 3.23
N ASN A 690 -10.39 -35.49 2.37
CA ASN A 690 -10.29 -34.90 1.04
C ASN A 690 -10.04 -33.40 1.17
N LEU A 691 -9.09 -32.87 0.40
CA LEU A 691 -8.77 -31.45 0.41
C LEU A 691 -9.96 -30.63 -0.11
N LYS A 692 -10.46 -29.70 0.70
CA LYS A 692 -11.53 -28.74 0.35
C LYS A 692 -11.00 -27.37 -0.03
N ARG A 693 -9.91 -26.97 0.61
CA ARG A 693 -9.25 -25.69 0.37
C ARG A 693 -7.78 -25.81 0.73
N LEU A 694 -6.90 -25.27 -0.11
CA LEU A 694 -5.49 -25.07 0.20
C LEU A 694 -5.04 -23.72 -0.35
N GLU A 695 -4.32 -22.98 0.46
CA GLU A 695 -3.57 -21.79 0.05
C GLU A 695 -2.13 -21.97 0.49
N THR A 696 -1.19 -21.92 -0.44
CA THR A 696 0.23 -22.08 -0.17
C THR A 696 1.02 -20.97 -0.82
N THR A 697 1.82 -20.25 -0.06
CA THR A 697 2.78 -19.24 -0.54
C THR A 697 4.19 -19.70 -0.20
N ALA A 698 5.09 -19.66 -1.17
CA ALA A 698 6.51 -19.87 -0.97
C ALA A 698 7.28 -18.65 -1.51
N TYR A 699 8.35 -18.27 -0.82
CA TYR A 699 9.28 -17.25 -1.29
C TYR A 699 10.72 -17.67 -1.00
N GLY A 700 11.64 -17.20 -1.83
CA GLY A 700 13.03 -17.61 -1.79
C GLY A 700 13.95 -16.59 -2.44
N ARG A 701 15.18 -16.47 -1.92
CA ARG A 701 16.29 -15.80 -2.60
C ARG A 701 17.47 -16.76 -2.78
N VAL A 702 17.74 -17.18 -4.02
CA VAL A 702 18.87 -18.04 -4.39
C VAL A 702 19.81 -17.24 -5.28
N GLY A 703 20.97 -16.84 -4.75
CA GLY A 703 21.93 -16.01 -5.49
C GLY A 703 21.28 -14.71 -6.01
N PRO A 704 21.31 -14.43 -7.32
CA PRO A 704 20.71 -13.23 -7.91
C PRO A 704 19.19 -13.32 -8.09
N VAL A 705 18.57 -14.48 -7.83
CA VAL A 705 17.15 -14.71 -8.07
C VAL A 705 16.37 -14.53 -6.77
N THR A 706 15.39 -13.63 -6.78
CA THR A 706 14.33 -13.57 -5.77
C THR A 706 13.03 -14.04 -6.43
N ALA A 707 12.37 -15.03 -5.85
CA ALA A 707 11.15 -15.60 -6.40
C ALA A 707 10.07 -15.78 -5.34
N ASN A 708 8.82 -15.71 -5.78
CA ASN A 708 7.65 -16.08 -5.00
C ASN A 708 6.68 -16.90 -5.86
N ALA A 709 5.92 -17.76 -5.19
CA ALA A 709 4.86 -18.54 -5.79
C ALA A 709 3.71 -18.68 -4.80
N THR A 710 2.47 -18.46 -5.26
CA THR A 710 1.24 -18.66 -4.49
C THR A 710 0.34 -19.61 -5.26
N TYR A 711 0.07 -20.78 -4.69
CA TYR A 711 -0.90 -21.73 -5.21
C TYR A 711 -2.15 -21.71 -4.35
N ALA A 712 -3.32 -21.68 -4.97
CA ALA A 712 -4.60 -21.74 -4.27
C ALA A 712 -5.58 -22.66 -5.00
N ILE A 713 -6.29 -23.47 -4.22
CA ILE A 713 -7.35 -24.37 -4.68
C ILE A 713 -8.51 -24.27 -3.71
N PHE A 714 -9.71 -24.09 -4.25
CA PHE A 714 -10.98 -24.08 -3.54
C PHE A 714 -11.95 -25.01 -4.27
N ASP A 715 -12.48 -26.01 -3.56
CA ASP A 715 -13.56 -26.87 -4.07
C ASP A 715 -14.78 -26.03 -4.47
N ALA A 716 -15.62 -26.60 -5.34
CA ALA A 716 -16.91 -26.02 -5.66
C ALA A 716 -17.78 -25.89 -4.39
N GLN A 717 -18.42 -24.74 -4.23
CA GLN A 717 -19.36 -24.44 -3.15
C GLN A 717 -20.69 -24.00 -3.79
N PRO A 718 -21.43 -24.95 -4.41
CA PRO A 718 -22.62 -24.62 -5.18
C PRO A 718 -23.68 -23.94 -4.34
N GLU A 719 -23.87 -24.29 -3.06
CA GLU A 719 -24.90 -23.67 -2.21
C GLU A 719 -24.62 -22.18 -1.94
N LEU A 720 -23.35 -21.75 -2.07
CA LEU A 720 -22.90 -20.36 -1.94
C LEU A 720 -22.84 -19.58 -3.27
N GLY A 721 -23.27 -20.18 -4.38
CA GLY A 721 -23.17 -19.54 -5.70
C GLY A 721 -21.81 -19.69 -6.38
N TYR A 722 -20.94 -20.60 -5.90
CA TYR A 722 -19.65 -20.91 -6.52
C TYR A 722 -19.65 -22.34 -7.09
N PRO A 723 -20.33 -22.60 -8.22
CA PRO A 723 -20.58 -23.95 -8.70
C PRO A 723 -19.36 -24.66 -9.32
N ASN A 724 -18.26 -23.94 -9.54
CA ASN A 724 -17.04 -24.45 -10.14
C ASN A 724 -15.90 -24.45 -9.10
N ARG A 725 -15.04 -25.47 -9.17
CA ARG A 725 -13.75 -25.48 -8.48
C ARG A 725 -12.91 -24.31 -8.99
N ARG A 726 -12.19 -23.65 -8.08
CA ARG A 726 -11.27 -22.55 -8.40
C ARG A 726 -9.86 -23.00 -8.06
N GLU A 727 -8.97 -22.93 -9.01
CA GLU A 727 -7.58 -23.34 -8.86
C GLU A 727 -6.68 -22.40 -9.64
N GLY A 728 -5.64 -21.90 -9.00
CA GLY A 728 -4.73 -20.96 -9.62
C GLY A 728 -3.33 -21.01 -9.03
N LEU A 729 -2.38 -20.54 -9.83
CA LEU A 729 -0.98 -20.39 -9.46
C LEU A 729 -0.52 -19.00 -9.87
N SER A 730 -0.07 -18.19 -8.92
CA SER A 730 0.60 -16.92 -9.16
C SER A 730 2.09 -17.08 -8.91
N THR A 731 2.93 -16.64 -9.82
CA THR A 731 4.39 -16.67 -9.68
C THR A 731 4.96 -15.29 -9.98
N GLY A 732 6.06 -14.97 -9.30
CA GLY A 732 6.83 -13.76 -9.52
C GLY A 732 8.31 -14.06 -9.33
N ALA A 733 9.15 -13.51 -10.19
CA ALA A 733 10.59 -13.62 -10.09
C ALA A 733 11.26 -12.30 -10.49
N ARG A 734 12.34 -11.97 -9.80
CA ARG A 734 13.29 -10.93 -10.17
C ARG A 734 14.68 -11.55 -10.17
N VAL A 735 15.41 -11.35 -11.26
CA VAL A 735 16.76 -11.85 -11.48
C VAL A 735 17.66 -10.65 -11.69
N GLU A 736 18.65 -10.48 -10.82
CA GLU A 736 19.75 -9.54 -11.05
C GLU A 736 20.69 -10.15 -12.10
N LEU A 737 20.67 -9.62 -13.33
CA LEU A 737 21.47 -10.10 -14.47
C LEU A 737 22.92 -9.62 -14.35
N SER A 738 23.12 -8.44 -13.77
CA SER A 738 24.42 -7.86 -13.43
C SER A 738 24.24 -6.88 -12.25
N GLU A 739 25.27 -6.10 -11.92
CA GLU A 739 25.23 -5.10 -10.84
C GLU A 739 24.09 -4.07 -11.02
N HIS A 740 23.74 -3.75 -12.26
CA HIS A 740 22.75 -2.72 -12.58
C HIS A 740 21.57 -3.23 -13.42
N TRP A 741 21.70 -4.38 -14.09
CA TRP A 741 20.62 -4.91 -14.93
C TRP A 741 19.80 -5.95 -14.18
N PHE A 742 18.49 -5.86 -14.32
CA PHE A 742 17.57 -6.85 -13.80
C PHE A 742 16.52 -7.25 -14.84
N ALA A 743 16.07 -8.49 -14.72
CA ALA A 743 14.85 -8.96 -15.37
C ALA A 743 13.82 -9.32 -14.29
N SER A 744 12.55 -9.12 -14.60
CA SER A 744 11.42 -9.49 -13.75
C SER A 744 10.35 -10.17 -14.59
N GLY A 745 9.66 -11.12 -13.97
CA GLY A 745 8.57 -11.84 -14.59
C GLY A 745 7.50 -12.12 -13.55
N SER A 746 6.23 -12.02 -13.94
CA SER A 746 5.10 -12.46 -13.14
C SER A 746 4.08 -13.15 -14.03
N MET A 747 3.48 -14.22 -13.55
CA MET A 747 2.45 -14.96 -14.25
C MET A 747 1.37 -15.41 -13.28
N GLN A 748 0.11 -15.29 -13.68
CA GLN A 748 -1.00 -15.89 -12.97
C GLN A 748 -1.70 -16.87 -13.90
N PHE A 749 -1.76 -18.13 -13.49
CA PHE A 749 -2.44 -19.21 -14.17
C PHE A 749 -3.79 -19.45 -13.51
N ASP A 750 -4.85 -19.51 -14.32
CA ASP A 750 -6.16 -20.03 -13.94
C ASP A 750 -6.23 -21.50 -14.37
N LEU A 751 -5.81 -22.38 -13.47
CA LEU A 751 -5.70 -23.82 -13.72
C LEU A 751 -7.07 -24.49 -13.81
N SER A 752 -8.07 -23.92 -13.11
CA SER A 752 -9.47 -24.34 -13.17
C SER A 752 -10.25 -23.77 -14.35
N ARG A 753 -9.73 -22.75 -15.03
CA ARG A 753 -10.43 -21.94 -16.03
C ARG A 753 -11.70 -21.27 -15.50
N TYR A 754 -11.77 -21.00 -14.20
CA TYR A 754 -12.89 -20.31 -13.57
C TYR A 754 -13.22 -18.98 -14.27
N LEU A 755 -12.21 -18.22 -14.69
CA LEU A 755 -12.38 -16.95 -15.38
C LEU A 755 -12.94 -17.09 -16.78
N GLU A 756 -12.63 -18.19 -17.46
CA GLU A 756 -13.15 -18.48 -18.79
C GLU A 756 -14.57 -19.06 -18.73
N ASP A 757 -14.83 -19.94 -17.76
CA ASP A 757 -16.09 -20.65 -17.65
C ASP A 757 -17.19 -19.81 -16.96
N ARG A 758 -16.84 -18.86 -16.07
CA ARG A 758 -17.84 -17.97 -15.44
C ARG A 758 -18.60 -17.09 -16.44
N GLN A 759 -18.06 -16.90 -17.64
CA GLN A 759 -18.67 -16.08 -18.70
C GLN A 759 -19.33 -16.91 -19.80
N ARG A 760 -19.29 -18.25 -19.73
CA ARG A 760 -19.82 -19.14 -20.76
C ARG A 760 -21.01 -19.95 -20.22
N VAL A 761 -22.21 -19.62 -20.70
CA VAL A 761 -23.37 -20.51 -20.56
C VAL A 761 -23.29 -21.56 -21.68
N GLY A 762 -23.15 -22.84 -21.33
CA GLY A 762 -23.42 -23.95 -22.26
C GLY A 762 -22.34 -24.36 -23.29
N ALA A 763 -21.07 -23.96 -23.16
CA ALA A 763 -20.00 -24.40 -24.07
C ALA A 763 -18.95 -25.28 -23.38
N ALA A 764 -18.72 -26.50 -23.90
CA ALA A 764 -17.62 -27.37 -23.47
C ALA A 764 -16.26 -26.70 -23.72
N SER A 765 -15.43 -26.60 -22.68
CA SER A 765 -14.14 -25.91 -22.72
C SER A 765 -13.02 -26.90 -23.11
N GLY A 766 -12.28 -26.63 -24.20
CA GLY A 766 -11.21 -27.50 -24.74
C GLY A 766 -9.99 -27.69 -23.81
N SER A 767 -9.18 -28.72 -24.05
CA SER A 767 -8.14 -29.23 -23.14
C SER A 767 -6.83 -28.40 -23.05
N THR A 768 -6.79 -27.29 -22.31
CA THR A 768 -5.51 -26.66 -21.93
C THR A 768 -5.48 -26.39 -20.43
N ARG A 769 -4.68 -27.17 -19.68
CA ARG A 769 -4.57 -27.11 -18.21
C ARG A 769 -3.81 -25.89 -17.66
N LEU A 770 -3.20 -25.07 -18.53
CA LEU A 770 -2.36 -23.92 -18.18
C LEU A 770 -2.88 -22.65 -18.88
N ALA A 771 -4.05 -22.16 -18.49
CA ALA A 771 -4.57 -20.90 -19.01
C ALA A 771 -3.92 -19.72 -18.27
N ILE A 772 -3.26 -18.82 -19.00
CA ILE A 772 -2.64 -17.61 -18.43
C ILE A 772 -3.71 -16.54 -18.25
N ALA A 773 -4.03 -16.22 -17.00
CA ALA A 773 -4.95 -15.16 -16.61
C ALA A 773 -4.30 -13.78 -16.75
N SER A 774 -3.08 -13.61 -16.25
CA SER A 774 -2.29 -12.40 -16.43
C SER A 774 -0.80 -12.71 -16.51
N MET A 775 -0.04 -11.82 -17.15
CA MET A 775 1.42 -11.88 -17.18
C MET A 775 2.02 -10.49 -17.12
N GLY A 776 3.20 -10.38 -16.52
CA GLY A 776 4.05 -9.20 -16.54
C GLY A 776 5.49 -9.62 -16.85
N ILE A 777 6.16 -8.91 -17.74
CA ILE A 777 7.58 -9.11 -18.04
C ILE A 777 8.22 -7.74 -18.01
N GLY A 778 9.30 -7.60 -17.25
CA GLY A 778 10.04 -6.35 -17.15
C GLY A 778 11.53 -6.57 -17.31
N VAL A 779 12.20 -5.67 -18.00
CA VAL A 779 13.66 -5.55 -17.96
C VAL A 779 13.97 -4.14 -17.50
N GLY A 780 14.96 -3.99 -16.64
CA GLY A 780 15.38 -2.68 -16.20
C GLY A 780 16.86 -2.58 -15.93
N TYR A 781 17.31 -1.34 -15.94
CA TYR A 781 18.62 -0.90 -15.52
C TYR A 781 18.42 0.04 -14.33
N GLN A 782 19.18 -0.15 -13.26
CA GLN A 782 19.16 0.69 -12.07
C GLN A 782 20.56 0.85 -11.50
N ASP A 783 20.99 2.10 -11.39
CA ASP A 783 22.22 2.50 -10.72
C ASP A 783 21.93 3.59 -9.66
N GLU A 784 22.96 4.32 -9.23
CA GLU A 784 22.84 5.40 -8.26
C GLU A 784 22.15 6.67 -8.79
N CYS A 785 22.02 6.88 -10.11
CA CYS A 785 21.52 8.13 -10.70
C CYS A 785 20.44 7.95 -11.77
N THR A 786 20.17 6.73 -12.20
CA THR A 786 19.34 6.38 -13.35
C THR A 786 18.52 5.14 -13.06
N THR A 787 17.24 5.19 -13.38
CA THR A 787 16.39 3.99 -13.47
C THR A 787 15.72 3.97 -14.82
N PHE A 788 15.93 2.90 -15.58
CA PHE A 788 15.26 2.67 -16.85
C PHE A 788 14.51 1.35 -16.76
N THR A 789 13.22 1.34 -17.06
CA THR A 789 12.44 0.09 -17.10
C THR A 789 11.57 0.02 -18.34
N VAL A 790 11.48 -1.19 -18.88
CA VAL A 790 10.51 -1.56 -19.91
C VAL A 790 9.68 -2.69 -19.36
N THR A 791 8.40 -2.46 -19.17
CA THR A 791 7.48 -3.44 -18.59
C THR A 791 6.32 -3.70 -19.53
N TYR A 792 6.15 -4.95 -19.93
CA TYR A 792 4.95 -5.46 -20.58
C TYR A 792 4.03 -6.08 -19.52
N THR A 793 2.74 -5.72 -19.56
CA THR A 793 1.70 -6.34 -18.73
C THR A 793 0.53 -6.77 -19.60
N SER A 794 -0.09 -7.89 -19.27
CA SER A 794 -1.33 -8.37 -19.88
C SER A 794 -2.25 -8.84 -18.78
N ALA A 795 -3.43 -8.26 -18.68
CA ALA A 795 -4.45 -8.63 -17.68
C ALA A 795 -5.84 -8.73 -18.33
N PRO A 796 -6.78 -9.49 -17.75
CA PRO A 796 -8.15 -9.57 -18.26
C PRO A 796 -8.87 -8.21 -18.15
N LYS A 797 -9.68 -7.87 -19.16
CA LYS A 797 -10.63 -6.76 -19.11
C LYS A 797 -12.06 -7.30 -18.84
N ASP A 798 -12.90 -6.51 -18.18
CA ASP A 798 -14.34 -6.79 -18.11
C ASP A 798 -14.94 -6.80 -19.52
N GLY A 799 -15.72 -7.84 -19.82
CA GLY A 799 -16.03 -8.31 -21.17
C GLY A 799 -17.51 -8.25 -21.53
N SER A 800 -18.32 -7.46 -20.82
CA SER A 800 -19.76 -7.31 -21.14
C SER A 800 -19.95 -7.08 -22.63
N PHE A 801 -20.74 -7.96 -23.28
CA PHE A 801 -20.89 -8.16 -24.74
C PHE A 801 -19.90 -9.13 -25.42
N GLY A 802 -19.36 -10.10 -24.68
CA GLY A 802 -18.75 -11.31 -25.26
C GLY A 802 -17.31 -11.17 -25.72
N SER A 803 -16.60 -10.10 -25.33
CA SER A 803 -15.22 -9.87 -25.76
C SER A 803 -14.19 -10.34 -24.72
N ARG A 804 -13.38 -11.34 -25.06
CA ARG A 804 -12.24 -11.85 -24.25
C ARG A 804 -10.98 -10.99 -24.40
N LYS A 805 -11.10 -9.67 -24.36
CA LYS A 805 -9.95 -8.79 -24.61
C LYS A 805 -9.07 -8.71 -23.36
N GLN A 806 -7.81 -9.09 -23.50
CA GLN A 806 -6.77 -8.74 -22.54
C GLN A 806 -6.40 -7.27 -22.72
N ASN A 807 -6.29 -6.52 -21.62
CA ASN A 807 -5.63 -5.24 -21.63
C ASN A 807 -4.12 -5.50 -21.60
N ARG A 808 -3.46 -5.36 -22.75
CA ARG A 808 -2.01 -5.45 -22.86
C ARG A 808 -1.42 -4.06 -22.87
N THR A 809 -0.39 -3.83 -22.09
CA THR A 809 0.23 -2.52 -21.92
C THR A 809 1.73 -2.68 -21.93
N ILE A 810 2.44 -1.88 -22.73
CA ILE A 810 3.88 -1.69 -22.64
C ILE A 810 4.10 -0.34 -21.97
N MET A 811 4.93 -0.32 -20.94
CA MET A 811 5.32 0.88 -20.21
C MET A 811 6.83 1.04 -20.32
N PHE A 812 7.26 2.23 -20.73
CA PHE A 812 8.65 2.67 -20.68
C PHE A 812 8.74 3.74 -19.61
N GLN A 813 9.72 3.63 -18.73
CA GLN A 813 9.99 4.61 -17.68
C GLN A 813 11.49 4.89 -17.64
N LEU A 814 11.86 6.17 -17.71
CA LEU A 814 13.22 6.66 -17.51
C LEU A 814 13.19 7.71 -16.42
N GLU A 815 13.80 7.39 -15.29
CA GLU A 815 14.05 8.31 -14.19
C GLU A 815 15.51 8.70 -14.18
N LEU A 816 15.76 10.00 -14.26
CA LEU A 816 17.05 10.61 -13.99
C LEU A 816 16.94 11.25 -12.62
N ARG A 817 17.68 10.75 -11.63
CA ARG A 817 17.68 11.35 -10.29
C ARG A 817 17.98 12.83 -10.42
N THR A 818 17.36 13.64 -9.56
CA THR A 818 17.41 15.12 -9.55
C THR A 818 16.83 15.86 -10.77
N LEU A 819 16.67 15.23 -11.95
CA LEU A 819 16.07 15.85 -13.13
C LEU A 819 14.61 15.44 -13.38
N GLY A 820 14.18 14.26 -12.91
CA GLY A 820 12.80 13.79 -12.97
C GLY A 820 12.59 12.51 -13.79
N GLU A 821 11.32 12.10 -13.93
CA GLU A 821 10.90 10.83 -14.53
C GLU A 821 10.06 11.04 -15.79
N VAL A 822 10.44 10.45 -16.92
CA VAL A 822 9.65 10.39 -18.18
C VAL A 822 9.03 9.01 -18.33
N GLY A 823 7.73 8.96 -18.69
CA GLY A 823 7.01 7.70 -18.92
C GLY A 823 6.18 7.67 -20.20
N VAL A 824 6.23 6.55 -20.93
CA VAL A 824 5.36 6.26 -22.09
C VAL A 824 4.55 5.01 -21.77
N THR A 825 3.22 5.09 -21.84
CA THR A 825 2.34 3.93 -21.67
C THR A 825 1.53 3.68 -22.95
N GLN A 826 1.75 2.51 -23.56
CA GLN A 826 1.10 2.10 -24.80
C GLN A 826 0.23 0.86 -24.59
N ALA A 827 -1.06 0.94 -24.91
CA ALA A 827 -1.90 -0.24 -25.00
C ALA A 827 -1.63 -1.02 -26.30
N VAL A 828 -1.45 -2.34 -26.21
CA VAL A 828 -1.17 -3.23 -27.35
C VAL A 828 -2.40 -4.10 -27.61
N GLY A 829 -3.33 -3.62 -28.43
CA GLY A 829 -4.54 -4.35 -28.81
C GLY A 829 -4.57 -4.67 -30.30
N THR A 830 -4.94 -5.91 -30.66
CA THR A 830 -5.27 -6.29 -32.03
C THR A 830 -6.52 -5.53 -32.45
N GLY A 831 -6.32 -4.44 -33.19
CA GLY A 831 -7.33 -3.99 -34.14
C GLY A 831 -7.67 -5.18 -35.03
N GLN A 832 -8.94 -5.35 -35.36
CA GLN A 832 -9.30 -6.07 -36.58
C GLN A 832 -8.68 -5.28 -37.74
N SER A 833 -7.43 -5.58 -38.08
CA SER A 833 -6.87 -5.27 -39.38
C SER A 833 -7.39 -6.33 -40.33
N GLY A 834 -8.59 -6.11 -40.86
CA GLY A 834 -8.88 -6.58 -42.20
C GLY A 834 -7.98 -5.79 -43.14
N LEU A 835 -6.78 -6.30 -43.40
CA LEU A 835 -5.89 -5.92 -44.50
C LEU A 835 -4.85 -7.03 -44.62
N PHE A 836 -4.95 -7.76 -45.73
CA PHE A 836 -4.22 -8.96 -46.17
C PHE A 836 -4.75 -10.34 -45.68
N GLN A 837 -5.62 -10.88 -46.56
CA GLN A 837 -6.10 -12.26 -46.77
C GLN A 837 -6.80 -13.01 -45.64
#